data_AF-A0A1H5H7G8-F1
#
_entry.id   AF-A0A1H5H7G8-F1
#
_cell.length_a   1.000
_cell.length_b   1.000
_cell.length_c   1.000
_cell.angle_alpha   90.00
_cell.angle_beta   90.00
_cell.angle_gamma   90.00
#
_symmetry.space_group_name_H-M   'P 1'
#
loop_
_entity.id
_entity.type
_entity.pdbx_description
1 polymer ?
#
loop_
_entity_poly.entity_id
_entity_poly.type
_entity_poly.pdbx_seq_one_letter_code
_entity_poly.pdbx_strand_id
1 'polypeptide(L)'
;MRVEFGILGPVAAWEPDGTRVRLGAPRHREVLGRLLIARGRVVPVGRLVADLWEDEPPAGAVGAVRTFVAALRRALEPGRPARQPSRLLVTEGPGYVLRAGRDAVDAWRFEDCAARAAKASPHAAVALWDEALAHWRGPALADFPTAAWAAAEQARLEALRLDAVERRADALLATGAARDAVADLRAHVAAHPGREDGWVLLATALARCGMRGEALTVLRDARRELGGAYGPGAGAALARAESRILAADGAAAEPAGTAGSVWDRTAAAWERSVPAGSRARLHATAGLLRDLAVTGADGLKEARAHRRDLVAAAETSGDGELAARIIGSYDVPAVWTRADDPEDAGALARSAARAAARLGPEGPPALRARLLSVVAVESRGDAAADAPPPRAVDPRATEPWRLRAERAAEEAVRLARRLQDPALLAFALNGAFMQSFATCGSAARRDALGAELIRLAVDHQLPGHEVLGRLVRLQALAGLGDLAAADAQAEEIDRLAHRNERPLAGVFTSWYQALRVCETDGWRAARPRYERVLAETADCGMPGLTRGLAVLVALVPVMRGDGLPEPAEFADLDAGPYRPWLAPLLLAASGAADQARQALTTVPRPPHDLLQEALWCVLARAAASVGHLPVLRRARAELACARDEFAGAGSGLVSFGPVARQLRAADTVLGDAGPSDTESAGGTA
;
A
#
# COMPACT_ATOMS: atom_id res chain seq x y z
N MET A 1 11.97 47.72 15.89
CA MET A 1 13.04 47.12 16.71
C MET A 1 12.48 45.88 17.38
N ARG A 2 13.11 44.73 17.17
CA ARG A 2 12.67 43.46 17.73
C ARG A 2 13.68 43.07 18.81
N VAL A 3 13.33 43.31 20.07
CA VAL A 3 14.18 42.93 21.20
C VAL A 3 14.04 41.42 21.40
N GLU A 4 15.17 40.72 21.54
CA GLU A 4 15.20 39.32 21.93
C GLU A 4 15.30 39.19 23.45
N PHE A 5 14.62 38.21 24.02
CA PHE A 5 14.54 37.96 25.46
C PHE A 5 15.04 36.55 25.78
N GLY A 6 15.66 36.44 26.95
CA GLY A 6 16.22 35.18 27.41
C GLY A 6 15.76 34.81 28.81
N ILE A 7 15.17 33.62 28.95
CA ILE A 7 14.81 32.99 30.24
C ILE A 7 15.38 31.58 30.42
N LEU A 8 16.01 30.99 29.38
CA LEU A 8 16.77 29.73 29.48
C LEU A 8 18.16 30.00 30.06
N GLY A 9 18.20 30.49 31.29
CA GLY A 9 19.37 31.07 31.95
C GLY A 9 18.94 32.29 32.78
N PRO A 10 19.89 33.17 33.15
CA PRO A 10 19.56 34.48 33.73
C PRO A 10 18.67 35.30 32.78
N VAL A 11 17.74 36.07 33.36
CA VAL A 11 16.84 36.95 32.60
C VAL A 11 17.66 38.02 31.89
N ALA A 12 17.61 37.99 30.57
CA ALA A 12 18.39 38.85 29.70
C ALA A 12 17.54 39.37 28.53
N ALA A 13 18.03 40.44 27.90
CA ALA A 13 17.47 40.95 26.66
C ALA A 13 18.60 41.46 25.77
N TRP A 14 18.41 41.37 24.46
CA TRP A 14 19.35 41.81 23.43
C TRP A 14 18.64 42.61 22.34
N GLU A 15 19.35 43.59 21.80
CA GLU A 15 18.97 44.26 20.56
C GLU A 15 19.17 43.30 19.35
N PRO A 16 18.56 43.59 18.19
CA PRO A 16 18.70 42.75 16.99
C PRO A 16 20.16 42.52 16.53
N ASP A 17 21.09 43.39 16.92
CA ASP A 17 22.52 43.29 16.61
C ASP A 17 23.30 42.42 17.63
N GLY A 18 22.61 41.82 18.60
CA GLY A 18 23.20 41.01 19.66
C GLY A 18 23.71 41.82 20.87
N THR A 19 23.55 43.15 20.88
CA THR A 19 23.98 43.99 22.01
C THR A 19 23.09 43.77 23.22
N ARG A 20 23.69 43.47 24.37
CA ARG A 20 22.94 43.22 25.62
C ARG A 20 22.27 44.49 26.15
N VAL A 21 20.96 44.41 26.37
CA VAL A 21 20.16 45.48 26.99
C VAL A 21 20.39 45.48 28.51
N ARG A 22 20.65 46.65 29.09
CA ARG A 22 20.80 46.83 30.54
C ARG A 22 19.44 46.89 31.23
N LEU A 23 18.96 45.74 31.69
CA LEU A 23 17.65 45.59 32.34
C LEU A 23 17.56 46.17 33.78
N GLY A 24 18.67 46.64 34.35
CA GLY A 24 18.71 47.27 35.67
C GLY A 24 18.78 46.29 36.84
N ALA A 25 18.39 46.77 38.03
CA ALA A 25 18.44 46.02 39.31
C ALA A 25 17.63 44.70 39.28
N PRO A 26 17.89 43.73 40.18
CA PRO A 26 17.23 42.41 40.21
C PRO A 26 15.70 42.48 40.12
N ARG A 27 15.06 43.40 40.84
CA ARG A 27 13.60 43.59 40.82
C ARG A 27 13.02 43.96 39.45
N HIS A 28 13.78 44.63 38.59
CA HIS A 28 13.36 44.88 37.20
C HIS A 28 13.35 43.59 36.38
N ARG A 29 14.41 42.79 36.51
CA ARG A 29 14.53 41.49 35.83
C ARG A 29 13.45 40.52 36.29
N GLU A 30 13.05 40.61 37.56
CA GLU A 30 12.00 39.77 38.15
C GLU A 30 10.63 40.06 37.54
N VAL A 31 10.25 41.35 37.44
CA VAL A 31 9.02 41.77 36.75
C VAL A 31 9.04 41.30 35.28
N LEU A 32 10.17 41.47 34.59
CA LEU A 32 10.29 41.04 33.20
C LEU A 32 10.17 39.52 33.05
N GLY A 33 10.87 38.75 33.88
CA GLY A 33 10.79 37.28 33.92
C GLY A 33 9.36 36.81 34.16
N ARG A 34 8.67 37.41 35.13
CA ARG A 34 7.27 37.07 35.45
C ARG A 34 6.30 37.33 34.29
N LEU A 35 6.54 38.39 33.52
CA LEU A 35 5.75 38.72 32.32
C LEU A 35 6.09 37.82 31.13
N LEU A 36 7.35 37.40 30.97
CA LEU A 36 7.78 36.45 29.93
C LEU A 36 7.10 35.09 30.13
N ILE A 37 7.04 34.59 31.36
CA ILE A 37 6.32 33.33 31.68
C ILE A 37 4.80 33.46 31.45
N ALA A 38 4.25 34.67 31.55
CA ALA A 38 2.83 34.90 31.29
C ALA A 38 2.45 34.73 29.81
N ARG A 39 3.43 34.72 28.88
CA ARG A 39 3.24 34.45 27.43
C ARG A 39 2.20 35.36 26.77
N GLY A 40 2.35 36.67 26.96
CA GLY A 40 1.44 37.65 26.38
C GLY A 40 0.05 37.72 27.04
N ARG A 41 -0.16 37.04 28.17
CA ARG A 41 -1.32 37.25 29.04
C ARG A 41 -1.06 38.42 29.99
N VAL A 42 -2.13 39.15 30.31
CA VAL A 42 -2.08 40.25 31.28
C VAL A 42 -1.75 39.70 32.67
N VAL A 43 -0.74 40.29 33.32
CA VAL A 43 -0.44 40.04 34.73
C VAL A 43 -0.94 41.24 35.55
N PRO A 44 -1.97 41.06 36.40
CA PRO A 44 -2.50 42.13 37.24
C PRO A 44 -1.43 42.72 38.16
N VAL A 45 -1.49 44.02 38.45
CA VAL A 45 -0.50 44.68 39.33
C VAL A 45 -0.48 44.05 40.73
N GLY A 46 -1.65 43.70 41.28
CA GLY A 46 -1.73 43.02 42.57
C GLY A 46 -1.01 41.67 42.58
N ARG A 47 -1.03 40.94 41.45
CA ARG A 47 -0.30 39.67 41.32
C ARG A 47 1.21 39.90 41.23
N LEU A 48 1.67 40.92 40.49
CA LEU A 48 3.08 41.31 40.49
C LEU A 48 3.56 41.71 41.88
N VAL A 49 2.74 42.42 42.66
CA VAL A 49 3.06 42.75 44.05
C VAL A 49 3.20 41.48 44.89
N ALA A 50 2.20 40.58 44.85
CA ALA A 50 2.26 39.33 45.60
C ALA A 50 3.44 38.43 45.22
N ASP A 51 3.81 38.38 43.93
CA ASP A 51 4.92 37.56 43.45
C ASP A 51 6.30 38.16 43.82
N LEU A 52 6.41 39.49 43.97
CA LEU A 52 7.67 40.16 44.34
C LEU A 52 7.90 40.21 45.86
N TRP A 53 6.82 40.28 46.64
CA TRP A 53 6.84 40.37 48.09
C TRP A 53 5.95 39.27 48.66
N GLU A 54 6.54 38.08 48.86
CA GLU A 54 5.82 36.85 49.23
C GLU A 54 5.16 36.94 50.62
N ASP A 55 5.75 37.69 51.57
CA ASP A 55 5.24 37.81 52.95
C ASP A 55 4.50 39.13 53.21
N GLU A 56 5.18 40.29 53.12
CA GLU A 56 4.57 41.60 53.42
C GLU A 56 5.02 42.68 52.42
N PRO A 57 4.13 43.19 51.54
CA PRO A 57 4.47 44.24 50.59
C PRO A 57 4.60 45.61 51.29
N PRO A 58 5.58 46.45 50.91
CA PRO A 58 5.70 47.80 51.47
C PRO A 58 4.49 48.67 51.09
N ALA A 59 4.18 49.68 51.92
CA ALA A 59 3.05 50.60 51.70
C ALA A 59 3.05 51.30 50.31
N GLY A 60 4.19 51.31 49.59
CA GLY A 60 4.36 51.84 48.24
C GLY A 60 4.55 50.80 47.11
N ALA A 61 4.26 49.51 47.34
CA ALA A 61 4.59 48.41 46.42
C ALA A 61 4.05 48.62 44.98
N VAL A 62 2.82 49.09 44.84
CA VAL A 62 2.23 49.42 43.53
C VAL A 62 3.01 50.52 42.80
N GLY A 63 3.47 51.55 43.53
CA GLY A 63 4.32 52.61 43.01
C GLY A 63 5.71 52.12 42.59
N ALA A 64 6.27 51.19 43.36
CA ALA A 64 7.53 50.53 43.02
C ALA A 64 7.42 49.70 41.72
N VAL A 65 6.36 48.89 41.56
CA VAL A 65 6.11 48.15 40.30
C VAL A 65 5.99 49.10 39.11
N ARG A 66 5.25 50.21 39.25
CA ARG A 66 5.14 51.24 38.19
C ARG A 66 6.52 51.82 37.83
N THR A 67 7.37 52.06 38.83
CA THR A 67 8.75 52.55 38.63
C THR A 67 9.59 51.53 37.89
N PHE A 68 9.50 50.24 38.26
CA PHE A 68 10.23 49.17 37.58
C PHE A 68 9.79 49.03 36.12
N VAL A 69 8.49 49.07 35.86
CA VAL A 69 7.94 49.04 34.49
C VAL A 69 8.40 50.26 33.68
N ALA A 70 8.43 51.45 34.27
CA ALA A 70 8.91 52.66 33.59
C ALA A 70 10.41 52.57 33.23
N ALA A 71 11.23 51.95 34.08
CA ALA A 71 12.65 51.69 33.79
C ALA A 71 12.84 50.65 32.69
N LEU A 72 12.11 49.52 32.76
CA LEU A 72 12.13 48.49 31.71
C LEU A 72 11.70 49.06 30.35
N ARG A 73 10.64 49.87 30.32
CA ARG A 73 10.18 50.57 29.12
C ARG A 73 11.25 51.44 28.47
N ARG A 74 12.06 52.14 29.26
CA ARG A 74 13.17 52.95 28.75
C ARG A 74 14.33 52.09 28.24
N ALA A 75 14.59 50.96 28.90
CA ALA A 75 15.65 50.05 28.50
C ALA A 75 15.32 49.26 27.23
N LEU A 76 14.08 48.80 27.08
CA LEU A 76 13.62 47.97 25.96
C LEU A 76 13.22 48.78 24.70
N GLU A 77 12.94 50.07 24.87
CA GLU A 77 12.56 50.96 23.77
C GLU A 77 13.32 52.30 23.85
N PRO A 78 14.67 52.30 23.71
CA PRO A 78 15.49 53.50 23.93
C PRO A 78 15.19 54.62 22.92
N GLY A 79 14.78 54.27 21.70
CA GLY A 79 14.38 55.21 20.64
C GLY A 79 12.94 55.71 20.73
N ARG A 80 12.18 55.35 21.78
CA ARG A 80 10.77 55.77 21.90
C ARG A 80 10.67 57.27 22.20
N PRO A 81 9.93 58.06 21.40
CA PRO A 81 9.71 59.47 21.67
C PRO A 81 9.04 59.69 23.04
N ALA A 82 9.37 60.81 23.69
CA ALA A 82 8.77 61.18 24.95
C ALA A 82 7.23 61.22 24.82
N ARG A 83 6.52 60.68 25.82
CA ARG A 83 5.04 60.63 25.92
C ARG A 83 4.32 59.70 24.92
N GLN A 84 5.02 58.89 24.12
CA GLN A 84 4.37 57.81 23.37
C GLN A 84 4.16 56.54 24.23
N PRO A 85 3.06 55.79 24.01
CA PRO A 85 2.82 54.52 24.69
C PRO A 85 3.89 53.48 24.30
N SER A 86 4.25 52.63 25.27
CA SER A 86 5.13 51.47 25.01
C SER A 86 4.41 50.45 24.13
N ARG A 87 5.11 49.90 23.14
CA ARG A 87 4.56 48.84 22.27
C ARG A 87 4.89 47.44 22.78
N LEU A 88 6.07 47.27 23.38
CA LEU A 88 6.52 45.98 23.91
C LEU A 88 5.96 45.68 25.31
N LEU A 89 6.04 46.63 26.25
CA LEU A 89 5.55 46.46 27.61
C LEU A 89 4.32 47.34 27.85
N VAL A 90 3.15 46.81 27.50
CA VAL A 90 1.89 47.54 27.45
C VAL A 90 1.18 47.49 28.80
N THR A 91 0.52 48.59 29.17
CA THR A 91 -0.45 48.59 30.28
C THR A 91 -1.80 48.20 29.71
N GLU A 92 -2.39 47.12 30.20
CA GLU A 92 -3.65 46.58 29.67
C GLU A 92 -4.53 46.16 30.84
N GLY A 93 -5.74 46.72 30.90
CA GLY A 93 -6.67 46.51 32.02
C GLY A 93 -6.01 46.83 33.38
N PRO A 94 -6.15 45.95 34.39
CA PRO A 94 -5.59 46.16 35.73
C PRO A 94 -4.10 45.81 35.86
N GLY A 95 -3.39 45.62 34.74
CA GLY A 95 -2.07 44.99 34.75
C GLY A 95 -1.14 45.40 33.61
N TYR A 96 -0.11 44.57 33.43
CA TYR A 96 0.87 44.73 32.36
C TYR A 96 0.97 43.47 31.52
N VAL A 97 1.30 43.65 30.25
CA VAL A 97 1.52 42.56 29.30
C VAL A 97 2.79 42.84 28.50
N LEU A 98 3.60 41.80 28.28
CA LEU A 98 4.72 41.86 27.35
C LEU A 98 4.29 41.28 26.00
N ARG A 99 4.30 42.12 24.97
CA ARG A 99 3.95 41.78 23.58
C ARG A 99 5.22 41.44 22.79
N ALA A 100 5.83 40.31 23.12
CA ALA A 100 6.95 39.75 22.37
C ALA A 100 6.45 38.78 21.29
N GLY A 101 7.15 38.72 20.15
CA GLY A 101 6.92 37.69 19.12
C GLY A 101 7.37 36.31 19.60
N ARG A 102 6.83 35.23 19.01
CA ARG A 102 7.21 33.85 19.37
C ARG A 102 8.70 33.57 19.21
N ASP A 103 9.29 34.11 18.16
CA ASP A 103 10.72 34.04 17.84
C ASP A 103 11.59 35.05 18.59
N ALA A 104 11.00 35.87 19.47
CA ALA A 104 11.74 36.85 20.25
C ALA A 104 12.11 36.35 21.65
N VAL A 105 11.72 35.14 22.05
CA VAL A 105 12.03 34.58 23.38
C VAL A 105 12.69 33.22 23.22
N ASP A 106 13.87 33.03 23.82
CA ASP A 106 14.66 31.79 23.73
C ASP A 106 13.87 30.53 24.10
N ALA A 107 13.08 30.56 25.17
CA ALA A 107 12.24 29.44 25.61
C ALA A 107 11.15 29.08 24.60
N TRP A 108 10.59 30.06 23.89
CA TRP A 108 9.54 29.82 22.89
C TRP A 108 10.15 29.30 21.59
N ARG A 109 11.32 29.82 21.20
CA ARG A 109 12.12 29.29 20.09
C ARG A 109 12.53 27.85 20.35
N PHE A 110 13.01 27.55 21.56
CA PHE A 110 13.34 26.20 21.99
C PHE A 110 12.14 25.26 21.83
N GLU A 111 10.95 25.66 22.29
CA GLU A 111 9.72 24.87 22.15
C GLU A 111 9.33 24.66 20.68
N ASP A 112 9.41 25.70 19.84
CA ASP A 112 9.07 25.62 18.42
C ASP A 112 10.09 24.75 17.66
N CYS A 113 11.40 24.86 17.97
CA CYS A 113 12.45 24.01 17.43
C CYS A 113 12.28 22.55 17.88
N ALA A 114 11.97 22.32 19.16
CA ALA A 114 11.68 20.98 19.68
C ALA A 114 10.46 20.34 18.98
N ALA A 115 9.39 21.11 18.75
CA ALA A 115 8.21 20.64 18.04
C ALA A 115 8.50 20.30 16.57
N ARG A 116 9.40 21.05 15.91
CA ARG A 116 9.89 20.75 14.55
C ARG A 116 10.77 19.51 14.54
N ALA A 117 11.71 19.41 15.48
CA ALA A 117 12.63 18.29 15.61
C ALA A 117 11.88 16.96 15.85
N ALA A 118 10.81 16.98 16.66
CA ALA A 118 9.98 15.81 16.92
C ALA A 118 9.23 15.26 15.68
N LYS A 119 9.05 16.08 14.63
CA LYS A 119 8.40 15.69 13.36
C LYS A 119 9.39 15.45 12.22
N ALA A 120 10.66 15.74 12.44
CA ALA A 120 11.70 15.63 11.42
C ALA A 120 12.18 14.17 11.25
N SER A 121 12.76 13.87 10.09
CA SER A 121 13.49 12.61 9.92
C SER A 121 14.69 12.56 10.87
N PRO A 122 15.19 11.36 11.27
CA PRO A 122 16.29 11.26 12.23
C PRO A 122 17.53 12.10 11.87
N HIS A 123 17.88 12.16 10.58
CA HIS A 123 19.00 12.97 10.09
C HIS A 123 18.78 14.48 10.29
N ALA A 124 17.59 14.98 9.99
CA ALA A 124 17.26 16.40 10.19
C ALA A 124 17.00 16.74 11.66
N ALA A 125 16.54 15.77 12.45
CA ALA A 125 16.22 15.95 13.86
C ALA A 125 17.47 16.28 14.70
N VAL A 126 18.63 15.68 14.41
CA VAL A 126 19.88 15.96 15.14
C VAL A 126 20.20 17.47 15.12
N ALA A 127 20.26 18.07 13.94
CA ALA A 127 20.58 19.49 13.79
C ALA A 127 19.53 20.40 14.45
N LEU A 128 18.25 20.03 14.41
CA LEU A 128 17.18 20.80 15.05
C LEU A 128 17.21 20.68 16.58
N TRP A 129 17.58 19.51 17.12
CA TRP A 129 17.79 19.34 18.56
C TRP A 129 19.04 20.06 19.04
N ASP A 130 20.12 20.08 18.26
CA ASP A 130 21.31 20.90 18.52
C ASP A 130 20.94 22.39 18.57
N GLU A 131 20.19 22.89 17.57
CA GLU A 131 19.69 24.27 17.52
C GLU A 131 18.84 24.59 18.76
N ALA A 132 17.91 23.70 19.12
CA ALA A 132 17.07 23.88 20.30
C ALA A 132 17.90 23.97 21.58
N LEU A 133 18.79 23.00 21.82
CA LEU A 133 19.61 22.95 23.03
C LEU A 133 20.59 24.13 23.12
N ALA A 134 21.05 24.68 21.99
CA ALA A 134 21.93 25.86 21.95
C ALA A 134 21.28 27.14 22.51
N HIS A 135 19.95 27.19 22.64
CA HIS A 135 19.27 28.32 23.29
C HIS A 135 19.49 28.37 24.83
N TRP A 136 19.91 27.26 25.43
CA TRP A 136 20.14 27.18 26.88
C TRP A 136 21.49 27.78 27.27
N ARG A 137 21.46 28.76 28.19
CA ARG A 137 22.63 29.44 28.75
C ARG A 137 22.90 29.07 30.21
N GLY A 138 22.04 28.24 30.80
CA GLY A 138 22.07 27.82 32.20
C GLY A 138 20.68 27.39 32.68
N PRO A 139 20.48 27.16 33.99
CA PRO A 139 19.18 26.83 34.55
C PRO A 139 18.12 27.87 34.19
N ALA A 140 16.89 27.42 33.90
CA ALA A 140 15.80 28.33 33.57
C ALA A 140 15.59 29.35 34.69
N LEU A 141 15.49 30.63 34.34
CA LEU A 141 15.32 31.74 35.28
C LEU A 141 16.34 31.72 36.42
N ALA A 142 17.63 31.49 36.10
CA ALA A 142 18.71 31.34 37.08
C ALA A 142 18.87 32.53 38.06
N ASP A 143 18.32 33.69 37.74
CA ASP A 143 18.27 34.85 38.66
C ASP A 143 17.32 34.65 39.85
N PHE A 144 16.39 33.69 39.76
CA PHE A 144 15.28 33.49 40.70
C PHE A 144 15.11 32.00 41.10
N PRO A 145 16.14 31.35 41.67
CA PRO A 145 16.10 29.91 41.95
C PRO A 145 15.10 29.51 43.04
N THR A 146 14.70 30.44 43.91
CA THR A 146 13.80 30.17 45.06
C THR A 146 12.43 30.83 44.94
N ALA A 147 12.14 31.52 43.83
CA ALA A 147 10.91 32.29 43.70
C ALA A 147 9.72 31.37 43.43
N ALA A 148 8.69 31.43 44.29
CA ALA A 148 7.55 30.51 44.21
C ALA A 148 6.78 30.62 42.88
N TRP A 149 6.72 31.83 42.31
CA TRP A 149 6.07 32.09 41.02
C TRP A 149 6.81 31.46 39.82
N ALA A 150 8.11 31.19 39.95
CA ALA A 150 8.97 30.65 38.89
C ALA A 150 9.06 29.12 38.93
N ALA A 151 8.90 28.50 40.11
CA ALA A 151 9.17 27.08 40.34
C ALA A 151 8.48 26.14 39.34
N ALA A 152 7.20 26.35 39.04
CA ALA A 152 6.46 25.51 38.10
C ALA A 152 7.01 25.60 36.67
N GLU A 153 7.38 26.80 36.21
CA GLU A 153 7.93 27.00 34.87
C GLU A 153 9.39 26.54 34.78
N GLN A 154 10.18 26.73 35.84
CA GLN A 154 11.54 26.19 35.93
C GLN A 154 11.52 24.66 35.82
N ALA A 155 10.65 23.98 36.58
CA ALA A 155 10.48 22.54 36.51
C ALA A 155 10.02 22.07 35.11
N ARG A 156 9.06 22.78 34.50
CA ARG A 156 8.55 22.45 33.17
C ARG A 156 9.61 22.60 32.08
N LEU A 157 10.34 23.72 32.08
CA LEU A 157 11.40 23.98 31.10
C LEU A 157 12.56 23.01 31.28
N GLU A 158 12.96 22.74 32.52
CA GLU A 158 14.03 21.78 32.81
C GLU A 158 13.63 20.38 32.33
N ALA A 159 12.40 19.93 32.62
CA ALA A 159 11.90 18.65 32.10
C ALA A 159 11.93 18.57 30.57
N LEU A 160 11.59 19.66 29.86
CA LEU A 160 11.69 19.72 28.40
C LEU A 160 13.15 19.68 27.92
N ARG A 161 14.10 20.29 28.64
CA ARG A 161 15.53 20.21 28.33
C ARG A 161 16.02 18.76 28.41
N LEU A 162 15.62 18.06 29.47
CA LEU A 162 16.02 16.67 29.70
C LEU A 162 15.45 15.74 28.62
N ASP A 163 14.18 15.91 28.25
CA ASP A 163 13.59 15.17 27.11
C ASP A 163 14.33 15.51 25.81
N ALA A 164 14.65 16.78 25.54
CA ALA A 164 15.38 17.17 24.33
C ALA A 164 16.77 16.53 24.22
N VAL A 165 17.51 16.40 25.33
CA VAL A 165 18.81 15.68 25.36
C VAL A 165 18.62 14.21 24.99
N GLU A 166 17.58 13.57 25.52
CA GLU A 166 17.28 12.16 25.22
C GLU A 166 16.78 11.96 23.78
N ARG A 167 15.93 12.85 23.26
CA ARG A 167 15.47 12.84 21.86
C ARG A 167 16.60 13.07 20.87
N ARG A 168 17.56 13.94 21.21
CA ARG A 168 18.78 14.12 20.44
C ARG A 168 19.59 12.84 20.40
N ALA A 169 19.79 12.19 21.55
CA ALA A 169 20.50 10.92 21.63
C ALA A 169 19.81 9.80 20.84
N ASP A 170 18.48 9.71 20.90
CA ASP A 170 17.68 8.80 20.07
C ASP A 170 17.93 9.05 18.57
N ALA A 171 17.93 10.31 18.14
CA ALA A 171 18.19 10.68 16.75
C ALA A 171 19.62 10.29 16.31
N LEU A 172 20.63 10.55 17.13
CA LEU A 172 22.03 10.14 16.89
C LEU A 172 22.16 8.62 16.80
N LEU A 173 21.46 7.88 17.66
CA LEU A 173 21.42 6.43 17.57
C LEU A 173 20.80 6.01 16.24
N ALA A 174 19.64 6.56 15.86
CA ALA A 174 18.94 6.21 14.63
C ALA A 174 19.73 6.51 13.35
N THR A 175 20.63 7.50 13.35
CA THR A 175 21.51 7.83 12.21
C THR A 175 22.85 7.07 12.21
N GLY A 176 23.09 6.19 13.19
CA GLY A 176 24.33 5.43 13.31
C GLY A 176 25.47 6.19 14.00
N ALA A 177 25.26 7.43 14.44
CA ALA A 177 26.22 8.25 15.18
C ALA A 177 26.24 7.94 16.69
N ALA A 178 26.20 6.66 17.06
CA ALA A 178 26.07 6.22 18.46
C ALA A 178 27.21 6.72 19.36
N ARG A 179 28.42 6.87 18.82
CA ARG A 179 29.61 7.33 19.55
C ARG A 179 29.44 8.76 20.07
N ASP A 180 28.76 9.61 19.30
CA ASP A 180 28.57 11.02 19.64
C ASP A 180 27.56 11.20 20.78
N ALA A 181 26.69 10.20 21.01
CA ALA A 181 25.72 10.21 22.11
C ALA A 181 26.32 9.77 23.47
N VAL A 182 27.41 9.00 23.49
CA VAL A 182 27.91 8.35 24.72
C VAL A 182 28.36 9.36 25.78
N ALA A 183 29.12 10.39 25.39
CA ALA A 183 29.65 11.37 26.33
C ALA A 183 28.53 12.19 26.99
N ASP A 184 27.60 12.68 26.17
CA ASP A 184 26.46 13.48 26.63
C ASP A 184 25.53 12.65 27.52
N LEU A 185 25.25 11.40 27.15
CA LEU A 185 24.42 10.50 27.94
C LEU A 185 25.05 10.11 29.27
N ARG A 186 26.38 9.93 29.35
CA ARG A 186 27.09 9.71 30.62
C ARG A 186 26.90 10.89 31.58
N ALA A 187 27.07 12.11 31.09
CA ALA A 187 26.83 13.31 31.89
C ALA A 187 25.36 13.43 32.31
N HIS A 188 24.43 13.11 31.40
CA HIS A 188 22.99 13.17 31.66
C HIS A 188 22.53 12.21 32.76
N VAL A 189 22.92 10.93 32.70
CA VAL A 189 22.51 9.95 33.72
C VAL A 189 23.18 10.20 35.08
N ALA A 190 24.39 10.75 35.09
CA ALA A 190 25.08 11.14 36.33
C ALA A 190 24.38 12.33 37.01
N ALA A 191 23.92 13.31 36.23
CA ALA A 191 23.19 14.47 36.76
C ALA A 191 21.73 14.14 37.12
N HIS A 192 21.10 13.21 36.40
CA HIS A 192 19.67 12.89 36.53
C HIS A 192 19.43 11.38 36.66
N PRO A 193 19.91 10.73 37.74
CA PRO A 193 19.87 9.27 37.89
C PRO A 193 18.45 8.68 37.88
N GLY A 194 17.41 9.48 38.16
CA GLY A 194 16.00 9.06 38.10
C GLY A 194 15.42 8.88 36.70
N ARG A 195 16.16 9.19 35.62
CA ARG A 195 15.69 9.10 34.23
C ARG A 195 15.99 7.73 33.63
N GLU A 196 15.04 6.80 33.72
CA GLU A 196 15.18 5.43 33.16
C GLU A 196 15.58 5.45 31.66
N ASP A 197 14.96 6.33 30.87
CA ASP A 197 15.24 6.44 29.43
C ASP A 197 16.70 6.82 29.14
N GLY A 198 17.29 7.74 29.91
CA GLY A 198 18.71 8.10 29.78
C GLY A 198 19.65 6.90 29.97
N TRP A 199 19.36 6.04 30.95
CA TRP A 199 20.13 4.81 31.18
C TRP A 199 19.99 3.81 30.02
N VAL A 200 18.78 3.64 29.49
CA VAL A 200 18.51 2.77 28.34
C VAL A 200 19.24 3.27 27.08
N LEU A 201 19.24 4.58 26.85
CA LEU A 201 19.93 5.20 25.72
C LEU A 201 21.44 5.03 25.84
N LEU A 202 22.02 5.24 27.03
CA LEU A 202 23.45 5.08 27.26
C LEU A 202 23.89 3.63 27.01
N ALA A 203 23.16 2.66 27.56
CA ALA A 203 23.44 1.24 27.31
C ALA A 203 23.31 0.87 25.83
N THR A 204 22.30 1.40 25.14
CA THR A 204 22.10 1.18 23.70
C THR A 204 23.23 1.78 22.86
N ALA A 205 23.69 2.99 23.20
CA ALA A 205 24.81 3.65 22.55
C ALA A 205 26.12 2.85 22.70
N LEU A 206 26.44 2.46 23.94
CA LEU A 206 27.62 1.65 24.25
C LEU A 206 27.61 0.31 23.51
N ALA A 207 26.45 -0.37 23.47
CA ALA A 207 26.31 -1.62 22.73
C ALA A 207 26.51 -1.45 21.22
N ARG A 208 25.97 -0.38 20.61
CA ARG A 208 26.18 -0.06 19.18
C ARG A 208 27.63 0.31 18.86
N CYS A 209 28.38 0.82 19.82
CA CYS A 209 29.81 1.06 19.71
C CYS A 209 30.67 -0.20 19.96
N GLY A 210 30.06 -1.37 20.14
CA GLY A 210 30.78 -2.62 20.44
C GLY A 210 31.22 -2.78 21.89
N MET A 211 30.91 -1.83 22.78
CA MET A 211 31.26 -1.84 24.20
C MET A 211 30.19 -2.55 25.05
N ARG A 212 29.86 -3.79 24.70
CA ARG A 212 28.77 -4.58 25.32
C ARG A 212 28.94 -4.79 26.83
N GLY A 213 30.17 -5.07 27.27
CA GLY A 213 30.46 -5.25 28.70
C GLY A 213 30.12 -4.00 29.52
N GLU A 214 30.45 -2.81 28.98
CA GLU A 214 30.09 -1.53 29.59
C GLU A 214 28.58 -1.29 29.54
N ALA A 215 27.92 -1.64 28.44
CA ALA A 215 26.47 -1.50 28.30
C ALA A 215 25.69 -2.30 29.36
N LEU A 216 26.12 -3.54 29.64
CA LEU A 216 25.51 -4.37 30.68
C LEU A 216 25.82 -3.85 32.09
N THR A 217 27.02 -3.30 32.31
CA THR A 217 27.37 -2.64 33.58
C THR A 217 26.49 -1.43 33.83
N VAL A 218 26.27 -0.58 32.82
CA VAL A 218 25.36 0.58 32.91
C VAL A 218 23.94 0.18 33.30
N LEU A 219 23.41 -0.92 32.75
CA LEU A 219 22.07 -1.41 33.13
C LEU A 219 22.01 -1.96 34.56
N ARG A 220 23.11 -2.53 35.07
CA ARG A 220 23.20 -2.95 36.49
C ARG A 220 23.27 -1.76 37.42
N ASP A 221 24.06 -0.74 37.07
CA ASP A 221 24.14 0.51 37.82
C ASP A 221 22.76 1.21 37.84
N ALA A 222 22.08 1.30 36.69
CA ALA A 222 20.73 1.86 36.60
C ALA A 222 19.73 1.17 37.55
N ARG A 223 19.79 -0.17 37.68
CA ARG A 223 18.92 -0.90 38.62
C ARG A 223 19.22 -0.59 40.08
N ARG A 224 20.49 -0.38 40.43
CA ARG A 224 20.88 0.02 41.79
C ARG A 224 20.37 1.43 42.09
N GLU A 225 20.60 2.38 41.19
CA GLU A 225 20.20 3.78 41.38
C GLU A 225 18.68 3.98 41.37
N LEU A 226 17.96 3.30 40.47
CA LEU A 226 16.50 3.42 40.38
C LEU A 226 15.76 2.60 41.45
N GLY A 227 16.27 1.41 41.80
CA GLY A 227 15.64 0.50 42.77
C GLY A 227 15.67 0.99 44.22
N GLY A 228 16.54 1.95 44.56
CA GLY A 228 16.63 2.53 45.90
C GLY A 228 15.65 3.67 46.18
N ALA A 229 15.08 4.32 45.16
CA ALA A 229 14.30 5.56 45.31
C ALA A 229 12.98 5.60 44.50
N TYR A 230 12.77 4.71 43.54
CA TYR A 230 11.61 4.70 42.65
C TYR A 230 11.02 3.29 42.64
N GLY A 231 9.72 3.16 42.95
CA GLY A 231 9.05 1.89 43.26
C GLY A 231 9.11 0.79 42.17
N PRO A 232 8.45 -0.37 42.42
CA PRO A 232 8.65 -1.63 41.69
C PRO A 232 8.29 -1.68 40.18
N GLY A 233 8.06 -0.54 39.52
CA GLY A 233 7.79 -0.42 38.08
C GLY A 233 9.01 -0.11 37.18
N ALA A 234 10.13 0.38 37.73
CA ALA A 234 11.29 0.92 36.99
C ALA A 234 12.23 -0.13 36.36
N GLY A 235 11.75 -1.34 36.05
CA GLY A 235 12.59 -2.46 35.60
C GLY A 235 12.36 -2.91 34.18
N ALA A 236 11.21 -2.57 33.58
CA ALA A 236 10.79 -3.18 32.33
C ALA A 236 11.55 -2.63 31.11
N ALA A 237 11.86 -1.34 31.05
CA ALA A 237 12.63 -0.78 29.94
C ALA A 237 14.10 -1.20 30.03
N LEU A 238 14.66 -1.22 31.25
CA LEU A 238 16.01 -1.76 31.51
C LEU A 238 16.11 -3.26 31.17
N ALA A 239 15.12 -4.08 31.55
CA ALA A 239 15.09 -5.51 31.20
C ALA A 239 14.99 -5.72 29.68
N ARG A 240 14.14 -4.95 28.98
CA ARG A 240 14.08 -4.98 27.52
C ARG A 240 15.39 -4.54 26.87
N ALA A 241 16.07 -3.54 27.43
CA ALA A 241 17.39 -3.11 26.95
C ALA A 241 18.45 -4.21 27.16
N GLU A 242 18.46 -4.84 28.33
CA GLU A 242 19.38 -5.94 28.63
C GLU A 242 19.14 -7.13 27.70
N SER A 243 17.88 -7.56 27.51
CA SER A 243 17.55 -8.64 26.58
C SER A 243 17.94 -8.32 25.13
N ARG A 244 17.77 -7.07 24.68
CA ARG A 244 18.20 -6.62 23.34
C ARG A 244 19.71 -6.69 23.19
N ILE A 245 20.45 -6.19 24.18
CA ILE A 245 21.91 -6.22 24.19
C ILE A 245 22.38 -7.67 24.22
N LEU A 246 21.75 -8.53 25.02
CA LEU A 246 22.12 -9.94 25.11
C LEU A 246 21.87 -10.70 23.80
N ALA A 247 20.74 -10.45 23.13
CA ALA A 247 20.34 -11.11 21.88
C ALA A 247 21.22 -10.74 20.67
N ALA A 248 21.90 -9.59 20.69
CA ALA A 248 22.76 -9.12 19.60
C ALA A 248 24.03 -9.98 19.38
N ASP A 249 24.31 -10.99 20.23
CA ASP A 249 25.40 -11.96 20.01
C ASP A 249 25.11 -12.97 18.88
N GLY A 250 23.85 -13.09 18.44
CA GLY A 250 23.44 -14.11 17.45
C GLY A 250 23.46 -13.66 15.99
N ALA A 251 23.65 -12.37 15.70
CA ALA A 251 23.55 -11.84 14.34
C ALA A 251 24.46 -10.62 14.17
N ALA A 252 25.64 -10.82 13.57
CA ALA A 252 26.53 -9.74 13.18
C ALA A 252 26.27 -9.33 11.71
N ALA A 253 25.99 -8.02 11.53
CA ALA A 253 25.95 -7.18 10.31
C ALA A 253 24.91 -7.54 9.22
N GLU A 254 24.01 -6.67 8.73
CA GLU A 254 24.13 -5.27 8.27
C GLU A 254 22.81 -4.45 8.39
N PRO A 255 22.83 -3.11 8.15
CA PRO A 255 21.74 -2.18 8.48
C PRO A 255 20.75 -1.95 7.32
N ALA A 256 19.49 -2.34 7.51
CA ALA A 256 18.37 -1.91 6.66
C ALA A 256 17.34 -1.12 7.47
N GLY A 257 16.80 -0.07 6.84
CA GLY A 257 16.02 1.01 7.46
C GLY A 257 14.93 0.58 8.43
N THR A 258 14.52 1.54 9.27
CA THR A 258 13.63 1.41 10.43
C THR A 258 12.39 0.51 10.26
N ALA A 259 11.87 0.29 9.05
CA ALA A 259 10.79 -0.66 8.77
C ALA A 259 11.25 -2.14 8.71
N GLY A 260 12.36 -2.46 8.04
CA GLY A 260 12.91 -3.82 7.95
C GLY A 260 13.29 -4.35 9.34
N SER A 261 13.91 -3.50 10.17
CA SER A 261 14.23 -3.88 11.55
C SER A 261 12.99 -4.14 12.43
N VAL A 262 11.83 -3.55 12.13
CA VAL A 262 10.57 -3.80 12.86
C VAL A 262 9.94 -5.09 12.38
N TRP A 263 9.97 -5.36 11.07
CA TRP A 263 9.54 -6.62 10.49
C TRP A 263 10.32 -7.79 11.08
N ASP A 264 11.66 -7.76 11.03
CA ASP A 264 12.51 -8.87 11.50
C ASP A 264 12.35 -9.12 13.00
N ARG A 265 12.24 -8.05 13.81
CA ARG A 265 11.98 -8.17 15.25
C ARG A 265 10.58 -8.73 15.53
N THR A 266 9.56 -8.30 14.78
CA THR A 266 8.19 -8.78 14.91
C THR A 266 8.09 -10.25 14.51
N ALA A 267 8.71 -10.62 13.38
CA ALA A 267 8.77 -11.99 12.88
C ALA A 267 9.49 -12.91 13.88
N ALA A 268 10.65 -12.50 14.40
CA ALA A 268 11.39 -13.28 15.38
C ALA A 268 10.66 -13.38 16.74
N ALA A 269 9.96 -12.32 17.17
CA ALA A 269 9.11 -12.36 18.36
C ALA A 269 7.92 -13.30 18.15
N TRP A 270 7.26 -13.22 16.99
CA TRP A 270 6.17 -14.10 16.59
C TRP A 270 6.61 -15.56 16.56
N GLU A 271 7.78 -15.84 16.01
CA GLU A 271 8.34 -17.20 15.95
C GLU A 271 8.56 -17.82 17.35
N ARG A 272 9.05 -17.02 18.31
CA ARG A 272 9.27 -17.45 19.70
C ARG A 272 7.99 -17.57 20.52
N SER A 273 6.99 -16.73 20.25
CA SER A 273 5.78 -16.61 21.08
C SER A 273 4.59 -17.43 20.58
N VAL A 274 4.54 -17.76 19.29
CA VAL A 274 3.40 -18.43 18.66
C VAL A 274 3.82 -19.84 18.24
N PRO A 275 3.28 -20.92 18.83
CA PRO A 275 3.68 -22.29 18.48
C PRO A 275 3.52 -22.61 16.99
N ALA A 276 4.41 -23.48 16.47
CA ALA A 276 4.51 -23.82 15.04
C ALA A 276 3.23 -24.38 14.42
N GLY A 277 2.35 -25.02 15.21
CA GLY A 277 1.06 -25.55 14.76
C GLY A 277 -0.17 -24.72 15.14
N SER A 278 -0.01 -23.48 15.61
CA SER A 278 -1.15 -22.69 16.10
C SER A 278 -2.01 -22.10 14.97
N ARG A 279 -3.33 -21.98 15.21
CA ARG A 279 -4.29 -21.34 14.29
C ARG A 279 -3.87 -19.91 13.91
N ALA A 280 -3.30 -19.17 14.86
CA ALA A 280 -2.84 -17.80 14.65
C ALA A 280 -1.71 -17.74 13.61
N ARG A 281 -0.77 -18.71 13.64
CA ARG A 281 0.32 -18.78 12.66
C ARG A 281 -0.20 -19.01 11.25
N LEU A 282 -1.11 -19.98 11.07
CA LEU A 282 -1.73 -20.25 9.77
C LEU A 282 -2.47 -19.03 9.20
N HIS A 283 -3.21 -18.31 10.06
CA HIS A 283 -3.94 -17.11 9.63
C HIS A 283 -3.01 -15.95 9.25
N ALA A 284 -1.97 -15.70 10.05
CA ALA A 284 -0.96 -14.69 9.74
C ALA A 284 -0.23 -15.02 8.44
N THR A 285 0.19 -16.29 8.24
CA THR A 285 0.79 -16.75 6.98
C THR A 285 -0.14 -16.49 5.80
N ALA A 286 -1.44 -16.81 5.91
CA ALA A 286 -2.39 -16.55 4.82
C ALA A 286 -2.46 -15.06 4.44
N GLY A 287 -2.42 -14.16 5.43
CA GLY A 287 -2.35 -12.72 5.20
C GLY A 287 -1.08 -12.29 4.46
N LEU A 288 0.07 -12.80 4.87
CA LEU A 288 1.35 -12.47 4.24
C LEU A 288 1.45 -12.97 2.81
N LEU A 289 0.97 -14.19 2.55
CA LEU A 289 0.97 -14.74 1.20
C LEU A 289 0.05 -13.92 0.28
N ARG A 290 -1.08 -13.41 0.79
CA ARG A 290 -1.97 -12.53 0.01
C ARG A 290 -1.26 -11.24 -0.41
N ASP A 291 -0.54 -10.61 0.50
CA ASP A 291 0.17 -9.36 0.21
C ASP A 291 1.36 -9.61 -0.73
N LEU A 292 2.08 -10.72 -0.55
CA LEU A 292 3.19 -11.13 -1.40
C LEU A 292 2.77 -11.40 -2.86
N ALA A 293 1.53 -11.83 -3.07
CA ALA A 293 1.02 -12.19 -4.40
C ALA A 293 0.95 -11.02 -5.40
N VAL A 294 1.08 -9.77 -4.95
CA VAL A 294 0.93 -8.57 -5.79
C VAL A 294 2.20 -7.72 -5.91
N THR A 295 3.28 -8.10 -5.23
CA THR A 295 4.54 -7.31 -5.16
C THR A 295 5.46 -7.50 -6.36
N GLY A 296 5.20 -8.50 -7.22
CA GLY A 296 6.00 -8.77 -8.41
C GLY A 296 6.06 -10.25 -8.76
N ALA A 297 6.90 -10.60 -9.73
CA ALA A 297 7.00 -11.95 -10.28
C ALA A 297 7.40 -13.01 -9.24
N ASP A 298 8.44 -12.74 -8.46
CA ASP A 298 8.95 -13.68 -7.47
C ASP A 298 7.98 -13.81 -6.29
N GLY A 299 7.42 -12.68 -5.82
CA GLY A 299 6.37 -12.70 -4.81
C GLY A 299 5.15 -13.52 -5.22
N LEU A 300 4.69 -13.37 -6.47
CA LEU A 300 3.58 -14.15 -7.01
C LEU A 300 3.88 -15.67 -7.05
N LYS A 301 5.10 -16.06 -7.45
CA LYS A 301 5.52 -17.47 -7.47
C LYS A 301 5.57 -18.07 -6.07
N GLU A 302 6.24 -17.39 -5.13
CA GLU A 302 6.37 -17.83 -3.74
C GLU A 302 5.01 -17.90 -3.03
N ALA A 303 4.15 -16.89 -3.23
CA ALA A 303 2.82 -16.85 -2.65
C ALA A 303 1.97 -18.06 -3.06
N ARG A 304 2.03 -18.46 -4.34
CA ARG A 304 1.33 -19.63 -4.87
C ARG A 304 1.85 -20.93 -4.27
N ALA A 305 3.17 -21.12 -4.26
CA ALA A 305 3.80 -22.32 -3.73
C ALA A 305 3.40 -22.53 -2.25
N HIS A 306 3.60 -21.50 -1.43
CA HIS A 306 3.30 -21.58 0.00
C HIS A 306 1.80 -21.63 0.32
N ARG A 307 0.92 -21.08 -0.54
CA ARG A 307 -0.53 -21.21 -0.34
C ARG A 307 -0.96 -22.68 -0.39
N ARG A 308 -0.37 -23.48 -1.28
CA ARG A 308 -0.67 -24.92 -1.37
C ARG A 308 -0.27 -25.64 -0.10
N ASP A 309 0.95 -25.41 0.36
CA ASP A 309 1.46 -26.01 1.59
C ASP A 309 0.60 -25.63 2.79
N LEU A 310 0.17 -24.36 2.85
CA LEU A 310 -0.69 -23.85 3.91
C LEU A 310 -2.08 -24.51 3.91
N VAL A 311 -2.71 -24.68 2.74
CA VAL A 311 -4.01 -25.36 2.62
C VAL A 311 -3.89 -26.83 2.99
N ALA A 312 -2.83 -27.51 2.53
CA ALA A 312 -2.57 -28.91 2.89
C ALA A 312 -2.37 -29.07 4.40
N ALA A 313 -1.58 -28.19 5.04
CA ALA A 313 -1.38 -28.18 6.49
C ALA A 313 -2.68 -27.91 7.27
N ALA A 314 -3.55 -27.04 6.74
CA ALA A 314 -4.84 -26.76 7.36
C ALA A 314 -5.80 -27.96 7.26
N GLU A 315 -5.81 -28.68 6.12
CA GLU A 315 -6.64 -29.89 5.94
C GLU A 315 -6.18 -31.05 6.84
N THR A 316 -4.87 -31.23 7.07
CA THR A 316 -4.34 -32.29 7.95
C THR A 316 -4.54 -32.03 9.44
N SER A 317 -4.90 -30.80 9.82
CA SER A 317 -5.15 -30.44 11.23
C SER A 317 -6.40 -31.11 11.82
N GLY A 318 -7.28 -31.68 10.99
CA GLY A 318 -8.55 -32.28 11.40
C GLY A 318 -9.64 -31.25 11.77
N ASP A 319 -9.33 -29.96 11.77
CA ASP A 319 -10.27 -28.87 12.02
C ASP A 319 -10.84 -28.34 10.69
N GLY A 320 -12.01 -28.85 10.31
CA GLY A 320 -12.69 -28.49 9.07
C GLY A 320 -13.08 -27.00 8.98
N GLU A 321 -13.36 -26.34 10.10
CA GLU A 321 -13.71 -24.92 10.13
C GLU A 321 -12.47 -24.03 9.99
N LEU A 322 -11.34 -24.42 10.59
CA LEU A 322 -10.05 -23.78 10.36
C LEU A 322 -9.61 -23.93 8.90
N ALA A 323 -9.67 -25.14 8.34
CA ALA A 323 -9.35 -25.37 6.93
C ALA A 323 -10.21 -24.50 6.02
N ALA A 324 -11.51 -24.45 6.26
CA ALA A 324 -12.43 -23.57 5.53
C ALA A 324 -12.02 -22.08 5.61
N ARG A 325 -11.64 -21.61 6.80
CA ARG A 325 -11.19 -20.22 6.99
C ARG A 325 -9.91 -19.91 6.25
N ILE A 326 -8.92 -20.81 6.29
CA ILE A 326 -7.63 -20.64 5.61
C ILE A 326 -7.80 -20.66 4.08
N ILE A 327 -8.59 -21.60 3.55
CA ILE A 327 -8.91 -21.65 2.12
C ILE A 327 -9.59 -20.35 1.68
N GLY A 328 -10.58 -19.88 2.43
CA GLY A 328 -11.35 -18.67 2.14
C GLY A 328 -10.66 -17.35 2.49
N SER A 329 -9.51 -17.37 3.17
CA SER A 329 -8.78 -16.17 3.57
C SER A 329 -7.79 -15.68 2.52
N TYR A 330 -7.57 -16.42 1.42
CA TYR A 330 -6.74 -15.97 0.32
C TYR A 330 -7.62 -15.39 -0.79
N ASP A 331 -8.03 -14.14 -0.62
CA ASP A 331 -8.89 -13.35 -1.52
C ASP A 331 -8.05 -12.35 -2.34
N VAL A 332 -6.95 -12.84 -2.93
CA VAL A 332 -6.12 -12.04 -3.85
C VAL A 332 -6.93 -11.72 -5.12
N PRO A 333 -7.09 -10.44 -5.50
CA PRO A 333 -7.77 -10.06 -6.73
C PRO A 333 -7.12 -10.69 -7.96
N ALA A 334 -7.95 -11.29 -8.80
CA ALA A 334 -7.52 -12.03 -9.98
C ALA A 334 -8.19 -11.44 -11.23
N VAL A 335 -7.39 -11.04 -12.22
CA VAL A 335 -7.90 -10.58 -13.54
C VAL A 335 -7.61 -11.57 -14.66
N TRP A 336 -6.50 -12.31 -14.56
CA TRP A 336 -6.10 -13.27 -15.57
C TRP A 336 -6.94 -14.56 -15.47
N THR A 337 -7.62 -14.91 -16.55
CA THR A 337 -8.63 -15.99 -16.61
C THR A 337 -8.05 -17.37 -16.89
N ARG A 338 -6.78 -17.44 -17.27
CA ARG A 338 -6.06 -18.69 -17.39
C ARG A 338 -5.25 -18.92 -16.12
N ALA A 339 -5.38 -20.10 -15.51
CA ALA A 339 -4.51 -20.47 -14.41
C ALA A 339 -3.08 -20.70 -14.92
N ASP A 340 -2.10 -20.09 -14.26
CA ASP A 340 -0.68 -20.34 -14.55
C ASP A 340 -0.26 -21.77 -14.16
N ASP A 341 -0.89 -22.32 -13.11
CA ASP A 341 -0.85 -23.74 -12.74
C ASP A 341 -2.29 -24.27 -12.63
N PRO A 342 -2.82 -24.90 -13.69
CA PRO A 342 -4.19 -25.43 -13.72
C PRO A 342 -4.42 -26.59 -12.75
N GLU A 343 -3.41 -27.42 -12.49
CA GLU A 343 -3.55 -28.57 -11.60
C GLU A 343 -3.77 -28.11 -10.15
N ASP A 344 -2.96 -27.15 -9.73
CA ASP A 344 -3.03 -26.53 -8.41
C ASP A 344 -4.32 -25.74 -8.20
N ALA A 345 -4.67 -24.89 -9.17
CA ALA A 345 -5.92 -24.13 -9.13
C ALA A 345 -7.13 -25.06 -9.03
N GLY A 346 -7.15 -26.14 -9.81
CA GLY A 346 -8.17 -27.17 -9.75
C GLY A 346 -8.19 -27.91 -8.40
N ALA A 347 -7.03 -28.25 -7.83
CA ALA A 347 -6.95 -28.91 -6.53
C ALA A 347 -7.52 -28.05 -5.40
N LEU A 348 -7.19 -26.76 -5.42
CA LEU A 348 -7.69 -25.77 -4.48
C LEU A 348 -9.20 -25.55 -4.64
N ALA A 349 -9.69 -25.43 -5.86
CA ALA A 349 -11.13 -25.27 -6.13
C ALA A 349 -11.91 -26.51 -5.64
N ARG A 350 -11.37 -27.73 -5.84
CA ARG A 350 -11.93 -28.97 -5.27
C ARG A 350 -11.91 -28.99 -3.75
N SER A 351 -10.83 -28.51 -3.11
CA SER A 351 -10.75 -28.39 -1.65
C SER A 351 -11.81 -27.43 -1.09
N ALA A 352 -11.94 -26.23 -1.70
CA ALA A 352 -12.95 -25.24 -1.34
C ALA A 352 -14.37 -25.80 -1.50
N ALA A 353 -14.66 -26.51 -2.60
CA ALA A 353 -15.95 -27.13 -2.82
C ALA A 353 -16.27 -28.21 -1.78
N ARG A 354 -15.31 -29.06 -1.40
CA ARG A 354 -15.49 -30.05 -0.31
C ARG A 354 -15.74 -29.36 1.04
N ALA A 355 -15.02 -28.28 1.34
CA ALA A 355 -15.24 -27.51 2.55
C ALA A 355 -16.63 -26.87 2.57
N ALA A 356 -17.08 -26.28 1.47
CA ALA A 356 -18.41 -25.66 1.35
C ALA A 356 -19.54 -26.69 1.45
N ALA A 357 -19.33 -27.89 0.89
CA ALA A 357 -20.28 -28.99 1.00
C ALA A 357 -20.41 -29.49 2.44
N ARG A 358 -19.29 -29.65 3.16
CA ARG A 358 -19.28 -30.04 4.59
C ARG A 358 -19.95 -29.01 5.49
N LEU A 359 -19.78 -27.72 5.19
CA LEU A 359 -20.43 -26.63 5.93
C LEU A 359 -21.96 -26.65 5.76
N GLY A 360 -22.44 -27.12 4.61
CA GLY A 360 -23.86 -27.13 4.25
C GLY A 360 -24.44 -25.73 4.01
N PRO A 361 -25.73 -25.64 3.68
CA PRO A 361 -26.44 -24.36 3.49
C PRO A 361 -26.73 -23.63 4.80
N GLU A 362 -26.87 -24.36 5.91
CA GLU A 362 -27.16 -23.83 7.26
C GLU A 362 -25.90 -23.38 8.01
N GLY A 363 -24.71 -23.59 7.44
CA GLY A 363 -23.45 -23.16 8.03
C GLY A 363 -23.26 -21.64 7.98
N PRO A 364 -22.19 -21.12 8.63
CA PRO A 364 -21.90 -19.68 8.67
C PRO A 364 -21.89 -19.04 7.26
N PRO A 365 -22.83 -18.14 6.95
CA PRO A 365 -23.06 -17.67 5.58
C PRO A 365 -21.86 -16.92 4.99
N ALA A 366 -21.11 -16.18 5.82
CA ALA A 366 -19.90 -15.48 5.40
C ALA A 366 -18.79 -16.45 4.98
N LEU A 367 -18.58 -17.52 5.75
CA LEU A 367 -17.58 -18.53 5.46
C LEU A 367 -17.95 -19.34 4.19
N ARG A 368 -19.24 -19.67 4.05
CA ARG A 368 -19.78 -20.30 2.84
C ARG A 368 -19.53 -19.43 1.60
N ALA A 369 -19.86 -18.15 1.66
CA ALA A 369 -19.65 -17.21 0.57
C ALA A 369 -18.18 -17.09 0.17
N ARG A 370 -17.25 -17.05 1.15
CA ARG A 370 -15.80 -17.05 0.87
C ARG A 370 -15.36 -18.30 0.13
N LEU A 371 -15.77 -19.48 0.58
CA LEU A 371 -15.43 -20.74 -0.07
C LEU A 371 -15.98 -20.83 -1.49
N LEU A 372 -17.24 -20.42 -1.69
CA LEU A 372 -17.86 -20.38 -3.02
C LEU A 372 -17.16 -19.36 -3.94
N SER A 373 -16.68 -18.24 -3.40
CA SER A 373 -15.86 -17.28 -4.15
C SER A 373 -14.53 -17.88 -4.56
N VAL A 374 -13.86 -18.67 -3.69
CA VAL A 374 -12.65 -19.42 -4.07
C VAL A 374 -12.94 -20.42 -5.19
N VAL A 375 -14.05 -21.17 -5.09
CA VAL A 375 -14.47 -22.07 -6.19
C VAL A 375 -14.64 -21.27 -7.48
N ALA A 376 -15.33 -20.13 -7.45
CA ALA A 376 -15.55 -19.32 -8.63
C ALA A 376 -14.26 -18.73 -9.23
N VAL A 377 -13.30 -18.31 -8.42
CA VAL A 377 -12.04 -17.72 -8.91
C VAL A 377 -11.06 -18.79 -9.40
N GLU A 378 -10.88 -19.87 -8.63
CA GLU A 378 -9.82 -20.86 -8.92
C GLU A 378 -10.24 -21.90 -9.96
N SER A 379 -11.53 -22.00 -10.28
CA SER A 379 -12.01 -22.82 -11.40
C SER A 379 -11.69 -22.24 -12.79
N ARG A 380 -11.03 -21.08 -12.84
CA ARG A 380 -10.65 -20.41 -14.08
C ARG A 380 -9.70 -21.27 -14.92
N GLY A 381 -9.96 -21.37 -16.22
CA GLY A 381 -9.06 -22.03 -17.16
C GLY A 381 -8.88 -23.55 -16.99
N ASP A 382 -9.71 -24.23 -16.18
CA ASP A 382 -9.66 -25.69 -16.07
C ASP A 382 -10.25 -26.35 -17.32
N ALA A 383 -9.39 -26.90 -18.19
CA ALA A 383 -9.81 -27.66 -19.37
C ALA A 383 -10.46 -29.01 -19.01
N ALA A 384 -10.24 -29.52 -17.79
CA ALA A 384 -10.95 -30.68 -17.27
C ALA A 384 -12.35 -30.31 -16.75
N ALA A 385 -12.75 -29.03 -16.81
CA ALA A 385 -14.06 -28.60 -16.34
C ALA A 385 -15.25 -29.17 -17.13
N ASP A 386 -14.99 -29.64 -18.36
CA ASP A 386 -15.96 -30.34 -19.20
C ASP A 386 -15.95 -31.87 -18.98
N ALA A 387 -15.02 -32.39 -18.17
CA ALA A 387 -14.95 -33.82 -17.83
C ALA A 387 -15.74 -34.11 -16.54
N PRO A 388 -16.61 -35.14 -16.52
CA PRO A 388 -17.25 -35.57 -15.28
C PRO A 388 -16.20 -36.11 -14.30
N PRO A 389 -16.32 -35.86 -12.99
CA PRO A 389 -15.35 -36.34 -12.00
C PRO A 389 -15.30 -37.88 -11.98
N PRO A 390 -14.16 -38.50 -11.60
CA PRO A 390 -14.06 -39.95 -11.49
C PRO A 390 -15.05 -40.47 -10.43
N ARG A 391 -16.07 -41.22 -10.89
CA ARG A 391 -17.08 -41.97 -10.11
C ARG A 391 -17.63 -41.23 -8.88
N ALA A 392 -18.68 -40.43 -9.09
CA ALA A 392 -19.51 -39.92 -8.00
C ALA A 392 -20.88 -40.61 -7.97
N VAL A 393 -21.36 -40.86 -6.75
CA VAL A 393 -22.62 -41.60 -6.44
C VAL A 393 -23.86 -40.68 -6.51
N ASP A 394 -23.69 -39.38 -6.76
CA ASP A 394 -24.73 -38.34 -6.75
C ASP A 394 -24.94 -37.74 -8.16
N PRO A 395 -26.17 -37.63 -8.68
CA PRO A 395 -26.49 -36.93 -9.94
C PRO A 395 -26.06 -35.45 -9.99
N ARG A 396 -25.96 -34.73 -8.87
CA ARG A 396 -25.37 -33.37 -8.84
C ARG A 396 -23.86 -33.39 -9.06
N ALA A 397 -23.24 -34.56 -8.93
CA ALA A 397 -21.83 -34.76 -9.15
C ALA A 397 -21.47 -35.15 -10.60
N THR A 398 -22.43 -35.21 -11.52
CA THR A 398 -22.19 -35.40 -12.98
C THR A 398 -22.21 -34.10 -13.80
N GLU A 399 -22.63 -32.97 -13.24
CA GLU A 399 -22.59 -31.67 -13.94
C GLU A 399 -21.14 -31.22 -14.23
N PRO A 400 -20.85 -30.65 -15.41
CA PRO A 400 -19.56 -30.03 -15.71
C PRO A 400 -19.16 -29.05 -14.61
N TRP A 401 -17.88 -29.08 -14.23
CA TRP A 401 -17.31 -28.27 -13.17
C TRP A 401 -17.57 -26.77 -13.37
N ARG A 402 -17.60 -26.32 -14.63
CA ARG A 402 -17.89 -24.93 -15.00
C ARG A 402 -19.26 -24.46 -14.49
N LEU A 403 -20.32 -25.24 -14.69
CA LEU A 403 -21.67 -24.87 -14.23
C LEU A 403 -21.73 -24.77 -12.70
N ARG A 404 -20.91 -25.58 -12.00
CA ARG A 404 -20.79 -25.47 -10.54
C ARG A 404 -20.09 -24.19 -10.12
N ALA A 405 -19.04 -23.78 -10.84
CA ALA A 405 -18.32 -22.55 -10.57
C ALA A 405 -19.20 -21.31 -10.84
N GLU A 406 -19.99 -21.30 -11.92
CA GLU A 406 -20.97 -20.25 -12.21
C GLU A 406 -22.02 -20.13 -11.09
N ARG A 407 -22.63 -21.24 -10.66
CA ARG A 407 -23.59 -21.24 -9.54
C ARG A 407 -22.94 -20.82 -8.23
N ALA A 408 -21.70 -21.25 -7.97
CA ALA A 408 -20.96 -20.83 -6.79
C ALA A 408 -20.75 -19.31 -6.77
N ALA A 409 -20.42 -18.70 -7.92
CA ALA A 409 -20.30 -17.25 -8.06
C ALA A 409 -21.63 -16.54 -7.75
N GLU A 410 -22.74 -17.00 -8.35
CA GLU A 410 -24.06 -16.42 -8.13
C GLU A 410 -24.52 -16.52 -6.66
N GLU A 411 -24.32 -17.70 -6.05
CA GLU A 411 -24.65 -17.91 -4.64
C GLU A 411 -23.76 -17.07 -3.72
N ALA A 412 -22.46 -16.98 -4.00
CA ALA A 412 -21.53 -16.15 -3.25
C ALA A 412 -21.93 -14.66 -3.28
N VAL A 413 -22.23 -14.10 -4.46
CA VAL A 413 -22.69 -12.72 -4.60
C VAL A 413 -23.99 -12.50 -3.84
N ARG A 414 -24.95 -13.44 -3.95
CA ARG A 414 -26.23 -13.35 -3.24
C ARG A 414 -26.05 -13.36 -1.73
N LEU A 415 -25.20 -14.24 -1.20
CA LEU A 415 -24.87 -14.31 0.23
C LEU A 415 -24.17 -13.04 0.69
N ALA A 416 -23.15 -12.58 -0.05
CA ALA A 416 -22.39 -11.38 0.28
C ALA A 416 -23.27 -10.13 0.32
N ARG A 417 -24.18 -9.96 -0.65
CA ARG A 417 -25.17 -8.89 -0.67
C ARG A 417 -26.11 -8.95 0.54
N ARG A 418 -26.58 -10.13 0.94
CA ARG A 418 -27.42 -10.26 2.14
C ARG A 418 -26.67 -9.90 3.43
N LEU A 419 -25.38 -10.23 3.49
CA LEU A 419 -24.54 -9.97 4.66
C LEU A 419 -24.09 -8.51 4.76
N GLN A 420 -24.17 -7.74 3.67
CA GLN A 420 -23.71 -6.35 3.61
C GLN A 420 -22.22 -6.24 4.01
N ASP A 421 -21.41 -7.25 3.66
CA ASP A 421 -19.94 -7.25 3.84
C ASP A 421 -19.29 -6.81 2.52
N PRO A 422 -18.70 -5.59 2.45
CA PRO A 422 -18.12 -5.07 1.22
C PRO A 422 -16.91 -5.84 0.73
N ALA A 423 -16.03 -6.29 1.62
CA ALA A 423 -14.83 -7.02 1.23
C ALA A 423 -15.20 -8.41 0.66
N LEU A 424 -16.18 -9.07 1.29
CA LEU A 424 -16.72 -10.33 0.80
C LEU A 424 -17.45 -10.16 -0.54
N LEU A 425 -18.23 -9.08 -0.70
CA LEU A 425 -18.92 -8.80 -1.96
C LEU A 425 -17.91 -8.51 -3.08
N ALA A 426 -16.84 -7.77 -2.80
CA ALA A 426 -15.77 -7.52 -3.76
C ALA A 426 -15.13 -8.82 -4.27
N PHE A 427 -14.84 -9.76 -3.35
CA PHE A 427 -14.29 -11.07 -3.72
C PHE A 427 -15.29 -11.93 -4.50
N ALA A 428 -16.57 -11.90 -4.12
CA ALA A 428 -17.62 -12.62 -4.84
C ALA A 428 -17.84 -12.06 -6.27
N LEU A 429 -17.76 -10.74 -6.44
CA LEU A 429 -17.80 -10.08 -7.76
C LEU A 429 -16.59 -10.44 -8.63
N ASN A 430 -15.40 -10.63 -8.04
CA ASN A 430 -14.26 -11.19 -8.76
C ASN A 430 -14.57 -12.60 -9.28
N GLY A 431 -15.17 -13.46 -8.46
CA GLY A 431 -15.64 -14.78 -8.89
C GLY A 431 -16.66 -14.69 -10.04
N ALA A 432 -17.61 -13.77 -9.95
CA ALA A 432 -18.59 -13.53 -11.02
C ALA A 432 -17.94 -13.06 -12.33
N PHE A 433 -16.89 -12.24 -12.25
CA PHE A 433 -16.08 -11.87 -13.41
C PHE A 433 -15.37 -13.10 -14.01
N MET A 434 -14.71 -13.93 -13.19
CA MET A 434 -14.03 -15.14 -13.65
C MET A 434 -14.94 -16.14 -14.35
N GLN A 435 -16.23 -16.13 -14.01
CA GLN A 435 -17.24 -17.00 -14.60
C GLN A 435 -18.06 -16.33 -15.72
N SER A 436 -17.68 -15.13 -16.15
CA SER A 436 -18.39 -14.38 -17.21
C SER A 436 -17.99 -14.79 -18.64
N PHE A 437 -17.04 -15.71 -18.81
CA PHE A 437 -16.49 -16.16 -20.09
C PHE A 437 -17.20 -17.40 -20.66
N ALA A 438 -18.41 -17.64 -20.16
CA ALA A 438 -19.29 -18.72 -20.54
C ALA A 438 -19.53 -18.83 -22.05
N THR A 439 -19.58 -17.68 -22.71
CA THR A 439 -19.90 -17.44 -24.11
C THR A 439 -19.11 -16.24 -24.58
N CYS A 440 -18.82 -16.15 -25.88
CA CYS A 440 -18.30 -14.91 -26.48
C CYS A 440 -19.33 -13.78 -26.33
N GLY A 441 -18.89 -12.53 -26.40
CA GLY A 441 -19.82 -11.40 -26.47
C GLY A 441 -20.33 -10.94 -25.10
N SER A 442 -19.52 -11.12 -24.06
CA SER A 442 -19.87 -10.77 -22.68
C SER A 442 -19.18 -9.50 -22.16
N ALA A 443 -18.55 -8.70 -23.03
CA ALA A 443 -17.80 -7.52 -22.60
C ALA A 443 -18.68 -6.51 -21.84
N ALA A 444 -19.91 -6.24 -22.30
CA ALA A 444 -20.83 -5.35 -21.59
C ALA A 444 -21.17 -5.83 -20.16
N ARG A 445 -21.35 -7.15 -19.98
CA ARG A 445 -21.54 -7.75 -18.64
C ARG A 445 -20.31 -7.57 -17.76
N ARG A 446 -19.10 -7.73 -18.33
CA ARG A 446 -17.83 -7.53 -17.62
C ARG A 446 -17.63 -6.07 -17.22
N ASP A 447 -17.95 -5.11 -18.09
CA ASP A 447 -17.90 -3.69 -17.75
C ASP A 447 -18.83 -3.35 -16.58
N ALA A 448 -20.07 -3.87 -16.59
CA ALA A 448 -21.01 -3.68 -15.48
C ALA A 448 -20.49 -4.25 -14.15
N LEU A 449 -19.90 -5.45 -14.16
CA LEU A 449 -19.26 -6.04 -12.98
C LEU A 449 -18.08 -5.19 -12.49
N GLY A 450 -17.23 -4.72 -13.41
CA GLY A 450 -16.10 -3.84 -13.07
C GLY A 450 -16.54 -2.50 -12.50
N ALA A 451 -17.62 -1.91 -13.01
CA ALA A 451 -18.19 -0.66 -12.50
C ALA A 451 -18.80 -0.82 -11.10
N GLU A 452 -19.49 -1.93 -10.83
CA GLU A 452 -19.96 -2.27 -9.48
C GLU A 452 -18.78 -2.44 -8.51
N LEU A 453 -17.74 -3.17 -8.94
CA LEU A 453 -16.56 -3.44 -8.14
C LEU A 453 -15.77 -2.16 -7.80
N ILE A 454 -15.60 -1.23 -8.76
CA ILE A 454 -14.95 0.07 -8.51
C ILE A 454 -15.72 0.86 -7.47
N ARG A 455 -17.04 1.00 -7.63
CA ARG A 455 -17.87 1.79 -6.71
C ARG A 455 -17.76 1.25 -5.29
N LEU A 456 -17.94 -0.06 -5.13
CA LEU A 456 -17.81 -0.75 -3.86
C LEU A 456 -16.41 -0.57 -3.26
N ALA A 457 -15.35 -0.71 -4.07
CA ALA A 457 -13.99 -0.62 -3.60
C ALA A 457 -13.58 0.81 -3.18
N VAL A 458 -14.04 1.83 -3.91
CA VAL A 458 -13.81 3.24 -3.57
C VAL A 458 -14.53 3.59 -2.27
N ASP A 459 -15.82 3.24 -2.16
CA ASP A 459 -16.66 3.56 -0.99
C ASP A 459 -16.12 2.91 0.30
N HIS A 460 -15.44 1.77 0.18
CA HIS A 460 -14.93 0.98 1.31
C HIS A 460 -13.40 0.87 1.39
N GLN A 461 -12.66 1.68 0.63
CA GLN A 461 -11.19 1.74 0.65
C GLN A 461 -10.52 0.37 0.44
N LEU A 462 -10.93 -0.35 -0.61
CA LEU A 462 -10.39 -1.66 -0.98
C LEU A 462 -9.46 -1.54 -2.21
N PRO A 463 -8.23 -1.00 -2.09
CA PRO A 463 -7.40 -0.61 -3.24
C PRO A 463 -7.07 -1.77 -4.18
N GLY A 464 -6.89 -3.00 -3.67
CA GLY A 464 -6.68 -4.17 -4.52
C GLY A 464 -7.87 -4.50 -5.42
N HIS A 465 -9.09 -4.36 -4.89
CA HIS A 465 -10.32 -4.59 -5.65
C HIS A 465 -10.68 -3.41 -6.55
N GLU A 466 -10.27 -2.18 -6.20
CA GLU A 466 -10.39 -1.03 -7.08
C GLU A 466 -9.54 -1.22 -8.34
N VAL A 467 -8.26 -1.59 -8.18
CA VAL A 467 -7.37 -1.91 -9.31
C VAL A 467 -7.94 -3.03 -10.17
N LEU A 468 -8.46 -4.11 -9.56
CA LEU A 468 -9.14 -5.17 -10.29
C LEU A 468 -10.33 -4.65 -11.09
N GLY A 469 -11.24 -3.89 -10.48
CA GLY A 469 -12.42 -3.37 -11.16
C GLY A 469 -12.06 -2.49 -12.35
N ARG A 470 -11.00 -1.69 -12.22
CA ARG A 470 -10.48 -0.87 -13.33
C ARG A 470 -9.86 -1.72 -14.44
N LEU A 471 -9.10 -2.76 -14.11
CA LEU A 471 -8.56 -3.70 -15.10
C LEU A 471 -9.66 -4.46 -15.85
N VAL A 472 -10.71 -4.89 -15.14
CA VAL A 472 -11.89 -5.53 -15.75
C VAL A 472 -12.58 -4.58 -16.72
N ARG A 473 -12.76 -3.31 -16.34
CA ARG A 473 -13.35 -2.30 -17.23
C ARG A 473 -12.45 -1.97 -18.41
N LEU A 474 -11.15 -1.77 -18.20
CA LEU A 474 -10.16 -1.58 -19.27
C LEU A 474 -10.31 -2.64 -20.37
N GLN A 475 -10.30 -3.92 -19.95
CA GLN A 475 -10.46 -5.08 -20.81
C GLN A 475 -11.81 -5.10 -21.51
N ALA A 476 -12.90 -4.91 -20.77
CA ALA A 476 -14.25 -4.90 -21.34
C ALA A 476 -14.45 -3.77 -22.35
N LEU A 477 -14.04 -2.55 -22.02
CA LEU A 477 -14.16 -1.35 -22.86
C LEU A 477 -13.30 -1.48 -24.12
N ALA A 478 -12.09 -2.06 -24.02
CA ALA A 478 -11.28 -2.40 -25.19
C ALA A 478 -12.00 -3.40 -26.12
N GLY A 479 -12.66 -4.43 -25.54
CA GLY A 479 -13.51 -5.36 -26.28
C GLY A 479 -14.71 -4.69 -26.97
N LEU A 480 -15.30 -3.69 -26.33
CA LEU A 480 -16.41 -2.89 -26.88
C LEU A 480 -15.96 -1.81 -27.88
N GLY A 481 -14.65 -1.58 -28.04
CA GLY A 481 -14.11 -0.52 -28.88
C GLY A 481 -14.21 0.89 -28.27
N ASP A 482 -14.63 1.05 -27.00
CA ASP A 482 -14.62 2.33 -26.28
C ASP A 482 -13.22 2.61 -25.73
N LEU A 483 -12.31 2.97 -26.63
CA LEU A 483 -10.91 3.18 -26.30
C LEU A 483 -10.69 4.41 -25.41
N ALA A 484 -11.53 5.44 -25.51
CA ALA A 484 -11.40 6.63 -24.68
C ALA A 484 -11.71 6.34 -23.21
N ALA A 485 -12.78 5.58 -22.94
CA ALA A 485 -13.09 5.17 -21.58
C ALA A 485 -12.06 4.17 -21.02
N ALA A 486 -11.52 3.30 -21.89
CA ALA A 486 -10.44 2.38 -21.53
C ALA A 486 -9.13 3.13 -21.20
N ASP A 487 -8.74 4.15 -21.98
CA ASP A 487 -7.59 5.03 -21.72
C ASP A 487 -7.69 5.64 -20.30
N ALA A 488 -8.88 6.14 -19.94
CA ALA A 488 -9.13 6.69 -18.61
C ALA A 488 -9.02 5.63 -17.47
N GLN A 489 -9.32 4.35 -17.75
CA GLN A 489 -9.07 3.29 -16.78
C GLN A 489 -7.57 2.99 -16.65
N ALA A 490 -6.82 2.96 -17.75
CA ALA A 490 -5.38 2.70 -17.76
C ALA A 490 -4.61 3.72 -16.92
N GLU A 491 -4.89 5.01 -17.11
CA GLU A 491 -4.24 6.10 -16.35
C GLU A 491 -4.47 5.98 -14.84
N GLU A 492 -5.68 5.58 -14.44
CA GLU A 492 -6.02 5.40 -13.04
C GLU A 492 -5.39 4.13 -12.44
N ILE A 493 -5.31 3.05 -13.22
CA ILE A 493 -4.61 1.82 -12.81
C ILE A 493 -3.14 2.15 -12.51
N ASP A 494 -2.45 2.87 -13.39
CA ASP A 494 -1.03 3.21 -13.20
C ASP A 494 -0.84 4.11 -11.96
N ARG A 495 -1.73 5.08 -11.73
CA ARG A 495 -1.70 5.92 -10.52
C ARG A 495 -1.89 5.11 -9.24
N LEU A 496 -2.87 4.20 -9.22
CA LEU A 496 -3.14 3.35 -8.06
C LEU A 496 -2.05 2.31 -7.84
N ALA A 497 -1.50 1.73 -8.91
CA ALA A 497 -0.41 0.77 -8.87
C ALA A 497 0.84 1.39 -8.24
N HIS A 498 1.20 2.60 -8.65
CA HIS A 498 2.31 3.34 -8.06
C HIS A 498 2.06 3.67 -6.58
N ARG A 499 0.88 4.22 -6.25
CA ARG A 499 0.53 4.62 -4.87
C ARG A 499 0.48 3.45 -3.88
N ASN A 500 0.08 2.26 -4.34
CA ASN A 500 -0.14 1.09 -3.49
C ASN A 500 0.95 0.02 -3.64
N GLU A 501 2.08 0.33 -4.30
CA GLU A 501 3.19 -0.61 -4.53
C GLU A 501 2.74 -1.94 -5.18
N ARG A 502 1.89 -1.85 -6.20
CA ARG A 502 1.33 -3.00 -6.95
C ARG A 502 1.90 -3.06 -8.37
N PRO A 503 3.19 -3.37 -8.57
CA PRO A 503 3.83 -3.30 -9.88
C PRO A 503 3.23 -4.25 -10.92
N LEU A 504 2.59 -5.36 -10.48
CA LEU A 504 1.97 -6.33 -11.40
C LEU A 504 0.81 -5.74 -12.23
N ALA A 505 0.14 -4.70 -11.73
CA ALA A 505 -0.95 -4.06 -12.46
C ALA A 505 -0.46 -3.30 -13.71
N GLY A 506 0.75 -2.74 -13.66
CA GLY A 506 1.38 -2.02 -14.77
C GLY A 506 1.71 -2.90 -15.98
N VAL A 507 1.80 -4.22 -15.79
CA VAL A 507 1.96 -5.19 -16.89
C VAL A 507 0.77 -5.10 -17.84
N PHE A 508 -0.46 -5.07 -17.31
CA PHE A 508 -1.67 -5.05 -18.13
C PHE A 508 -1.87 -3.72 -18.88
N THR A 509 -1.55 -2.59 -18.26
CA THR A 509 -1.64 -1.27 -18.92
C THR A 509 -0.59 -1.13 -20.02
N SER A 510 0.62 -1.68 -19.84
CA SER A 510 1.66 -1.72 -20.87
C SER A 510 1.23 -2.52 -22.10
N TRP A 511 0.61 -3.69 -21.89
CA TRP A 511 0.02 -4.49 -22.98
C TRP A 511 -1.12 -3.75 -23.67
N TYR A 512 -2.01 -3.12 -22.90
CA TYR A 512 -3.12 -2.33 -23.43
C TYR A 512 -2.61 -1.17 -24.29
N GLN A 513 -1.55 -0.47 -23.90
CA GLN A 513 -0.98 0.62 -24.70
C GLN A 513 -0.49 0.15 -26.07
N ALA A 514 0.08 -1.05 -26.18
CA ALA A 514 0.47 -1.63 -27.46
C ALA A 514 -0.76 -1.95 -28.33
N LEU A 515 -1.80 -2.57 -27.74
CA LEU A 515 -3.08 -2.82 -28.39
C LEU A 515 -3.76 -1.52 -28.85
N ARG A 516 -3.79 -0.51 -27.98
CA ARG A 516 -4.43 0.79 -28.19
C ARG A 516 -3.85 1.52 -29.39
N VAL A 517 -2.53 1.44 -29.57
CA VAL A 517 -1.83 1.97 -30.75
C VAL A 517 -2.14 1.14 -31.98
N CYS A 518 -2.25 -0.18 -31.84
CA CYS A 518 -2.63 -1.04 -32.95
C CYS A 518 -4.03 -0.72 -33.49
N GLU A 519 -4.97 -0.37 -32.61
CA GLU A 519 -6.33 0.02 -33.02
C GLU A 519 -6.39 1.38 -33.71
N THR A 520 -5.63 2.39 -33.27
CA THR A 520 -5.74 3.73 -33.86
C THR A 520 -4.73 4.01 -34.96
N ASP A 521 -3.50 3.52 -34.81
CA ASP A 521 -2.36 3.90 -35.66
C ASP A 521 -1.90 2.72 -36.55
N GLY A 522 -2.46 1.53 -36.31
CA GLY A 522 -2.21 0.31 -37.07
C GLY A 522 -0.97 -0.48 -36.63
N TRP A 523 -0.81 -1.67 -37.21
CA TRP A 523 0.21 -2.65 -36.83
C TRP A 523 1.65 -2.11 -36.88
N ARG A 524 2.00 -1.34 -37.93
CA ARG A 524 3.37 -0.81 -38.10
C ARG A 524 3.80 0.09 -36.95
N ALA A 525 2.89 0.90 -36.41
CA ALA A 525 3.15 1.76 -35.26
C ALA A 525 3.15 0.99 -33.93
N ALA A 526 2.35 -0.08 -33.84
CA ALA A 526 2.24 -0.90 -32.63
C ALA A 526 3.38 -1.91 -32.45
N ARG A 527 3.96 -2.42 -33.54
CA ARG A 527 4.98 -3.49 -33.50
C ARG A 527 6.13 -3.22 -32.54
N PRO A 528 6.80 -2.04 -32.54
CA PRO A 528 7.90 -1.79 -31.59
C PRO A 528 7.46 -1.78 -30.12
N ARG A 529 6.19 -1.43 -29.84
CA ARG A 529 5.64 -1.48 -28.48
C ARG A 529 5.35 -2.92 -28.06
N TYR A 530 4.85 -3.74 -28.97
CA TYR A 530 4.68 -5.17 -28.74
C TYR A 530 6.01 -5.89 -28.49
N GLU A 531 7.05 -5.59 -29.27
CA GLU A 531 8.40 -6.13 -29.07
C GLU A 531 8.95 -5.75 -27.69
N ARG A 532 8.75 -4.49 -27.26
CA ARG A 532 9.14 -4.02 -25.93
C ARG A 532 8.39 -4.73 -24.80
N VAL A 533 7.05 -4.77 -24.86
CA VAL A 533 6.27 -5.37 -23.76
C VAL A 533 6.50 -6.87 -23.65
N LEU A 534 6.72 -7.57 -24.76
CA LEU A 534 7.12 -8.98 -24.75
C LEU A 534 8.45 -9.18 -24.01
N ALA A 535 9.44 -8.33 -24.23
CA ALA A 535 10.72 -8.39 -23.53
C ALA A 535 10.58 -8.06 -22.04
N GLU A 536 9.85 -7.00 -21.70
CA GLU A 536 9.65 -6.55 -20.31
C GLU A 536 8.82 -7.53 -19.47
N THR A 537 7.96 -8.34 -20.10
CA THR A 537 7.06 -9.27 -19.41
C THR A 537 7.50 -10.72 -19.47
N ALA A 538 8.67 -11.01 -20.03
CA ALA A 538 9.22 -12.36 -20.12
C ALA A 538 9.28 -13.07 -18.74
N ASP A 539 9.69 -12.33 -17.70
CA ASP A 539 9.86 -12.87 -16.35
C ASP A 539 8.79 -12.39 -15.36
N CYS A 540 7.60 -11.99 -15.82
CA CYS A 540 6.55 -11.42 -14.96
C CYS A 540 5.89 -12.40 -13.95
N GLY A 541 6.33 -13.66 -13.90
CA GLY A 541 5.77 -14.68 -13.02
C GLY A 541 4.39 -15.21 -13.44
N MET A 542 3.95 -14.87 -14.65
CA MET A 542 2.71 -15.35 -15.27
C MET A 542 3.02 -16.16 -16.54
N PRO A 543 3.37 -17.45 -16.43
CA PRO A 543 3.65 -18.31 -17.58
C PRO A 543 2.56 -18.33 -18.66
N GLY A 544 1.29 -18.11 -18.28
CA GLY A 544 0.18 -17.97 -19.23
C GLY A 544 0.22 -16.69 -20.06
N LEU A 545 0.95 -15.66 -19.59
CA LEU A 545 1.28 -14.44 -20.31
C LEU A 545 2.60 -14.59 -21.08
N THR A 546 3.62 -15.23 -20.49
CA THR A 546 4.94 -15.36 -21.12
C THR A 546 4.95 -16.29 -22.34
N ARG A 547 4.25 -17.44 -22.28
CA ARG A 547 4.31 -18.46 -23.35
C ARG A 547 3.15 -18.31 -24.33
N GLY A 548 3.45 -18.35 -25.63
CA GLY A 548 2.43 -18.31 -26.68
C GLY A 548 1.94 -16.92 -27.09
N LEU A 549 2.08 -15.88 -26.26
CA LEU A 549 1.65 -14.53 -26.64
C LEU A 549 2.41 -13.96 -27.84
N ALA A 550 3.71 -14.26 -27.97
CA ALA A 550 4.49 -13.81 -29.12
C ALA A 550 3.87 -14.30 -30.45
N VAL A 551 3.33 -15.52 -30.48
CA VAL A 551 2.62 -16.05 -31.65
C VAL A 551 1.30 -15.31 -31.90
N LEU A 552 0.53 -15.02 -30.84
CA LEU A 552 -0.72 -14.26 -30.98
C LEU A 552 -0.47 -12.84 -31.46
N VAL A 553 0.59 -12.20 -31.00
CA VAL A 553 1.05 -10.88 -31.46
C VAL A 553 1.45 -10.94 -32.94
N ALA A 554 2.25 -11.92 -33.36
CA ALA A 554 2.64 -12.10 -34.75
C ALA A 554 1.44 -12.39 -35.68
N LEU A 555 0.35 -12.97 -35.15
CA LEU A 555 -0.90 -13.17 -35.90
C LEU A 555 -1.75 -11.91 -36.08
N VAL A 556 -1.51 -10.81 -35.33
CA VAL A 556 -2.30 -9.58 -35.44
C VAL A 556 -2.43 -9.07 -36.89
N PRO A 557 -1.34 -8.85 -37.65
CA PRO A 557 -1.46 -8.38 -39.04
C PRO A 557 -2.16 -9.40 -39.94
N VAL A 558 -1.95 -10.69 -39.72
CA VAL A 558 -2.56 -11.79 -40.49
C VAL A 558 -4.07 -11.80 -40.30
N MET A 559 -4.51 -11.79 -39.05
CA MET A 559 -5.93 -11.87 -38.70
C MET A 559 -6.70 -10.60 -39.06
N ARG A 560 -6.02 -9.45 -39.11
CA ARG A 560 -6.57 -8.17 -39.63
C ARG A 560 -6.51 -8.07 -41.17
N GLY A 561 -5.79 -8.97 -41.83
CA GLY A 561 -5.79 -9.18 -43.29
C GLY A 561 -6.66 -10.37 -43.70
N ASP A 562 -6.57 -10.76 -44.97
CA ASP A 562 -7.35 -11.88 -45.54
C ASP A 562 -6.51 -13.13 -45.85
N GLY A 563 -5.18 -13.02 -45.74
CA GLY A 563 -4.23 -14.08 -46.06
C GLY A 563 -4.00 -15.10 -44.94
N LEU A 564 -3.17 -16.09 -45.26
CA LEU A 564 -2.60 -17.04 -44.30
C LEU A 564 -1.25 -16.51 -43.77
N PRO A 565 -0.82 -16.92 -42.57
CA PRO A 565 0.49 -16.53 -42.04
C PRO A 565 1.64 -17.06 -42.90
N GLU A 566 2.78 -16.37 -42.98
CA GLU A 566 3.98 -16.91 -43.61
C GLU A 566 4.70 -17.87 -42.64
N PRO A 567 4.84 -19.18 -42.93
CA PRO A 567 5.35 -20.15 -41.95
C PRO A 567 6.73 -19.82 -41.37
N ALA A 568 7.59 -19.15 -42.14
CA ALA A 568 8.94 -18.77 -41.72
C ALA A 568 8.93 -17.77 -40.55
N GLU A 569 7.96 -16.87 -40.48
CA GLU A 569 7.84 -15.88 -39.39
C GLU A 569 7.49 -16.51 -38.03
N PHE A 570 6.99 -17.75 -38.05
CA PHE A 570 6.51 -18.46 -36.86
C PHE A 570 7.41 -19.62 -36.43
N ALA A 571 8.45 -19.96 -37.21
CA ALA A 571 9.26 -21.15 -36.99
C ALA A 571 9.95 -21.18 -35.62
N ASP A 572 10.41 -20.03 -35.15
CA ASP A 572 11.16 -19.89 -33.88
C ASP A 572 10.28 -19.47 -32.70
N LEU A 573 8.97 -19.31 -32.90
CA LEU A 573 8.06 -18.86 -31.85
C LEU A 573 7.45 -20.03 -31.06
N ASP A 574 7.53 -19.97 -29.74
CA ASP A 574 6.84 -20.93 -28.88
C ASP A 574 5.33 -20.65 -28.83
N ALA A 575 4.54 -21.48 -29.50
CA ALA A 575 3.07 -21.46 -29.44
C ALA A 575 2.51 -21.77 -28.04
N GLY A 576 3.33 -22.36 -27.17
CA GLY A 576 3.02 -22.64 -25.77
C GLY A 576 1.65 -23.31 -25.59
N PRO A 577 0.81 -22.83 -24.66
CA PRO A 577 -0.49 -23.43 -24.39
C PRO A 577 -1.51 -23.26 -25.53
N TYR A 578 -1.29 -22.34 -26.47
CA TYR A 578 -2.23 -22.07 -27.56
C TYR A 578 -2.04 -22.99 -28.78
N ARG A 579 -1.00 -23.84 -28.76
CA ARG A 579 -0.64 -24.76 -29.85
C ARG A 579 -1.83 -25.52 -30.44
N PRO A 580 -2.79 -26.10 -29.68
CA PRO A 580 -3.90 -26.85 -30.27
C PRO A 580 -4.76 -26.02 -31.24
N TRP A 581 -4.92 -24.72 -30.98
CA TRP A 581 -5.74 -23.81 -31.79
C TRP A 581 -4.95 -23.13 -32.91
N LEU A 582 -3.63 -23.01 -32.74
CA LEU A 582 -2.75 -22.38 -33.72
C LEU A 582 -2.27 -23.37 -34.80
N ALA A 583 -2.05 -24.63 -34.44
CA ALA A 583 -1.50 -25.64 -35.34
C ALA A 583 -2.30 -25.82 -36.63
N PRO A 584 -3.65 -25.85 -36.63
CA PRO A 584 -4.41 -25.95 -37.88
C PRO A 584 -4.15 -24.83 -38.88
N LEU A 585 -4.02 -23.59 -38.40
CA LEU A 585 -3.76 -22.44 -39.26
C LEU A 585 -2.35 -22.50 -39.86
N LEU A 586 -1.34 -22.85 -39.05
CA LEU A 586 0.05 -22.95 -39.50
C LEU A 586 0.26 -24.13 -40.47
N LEU A 587 -0.43 -25.26 -40.27
CA LEU A 587 -0.43 -26.39 -41.20
C LEU A 587 -1.10 -26.03 -42.53
N ALA A 588 -2.20 -25.27 -42.50
CA ALA A 588 -2.84 -24.79 -43.73
C ALA A 588 -1.91 -23.84 -44.50
N ALA A 589 -1.23 -22.94 -43.78
CA ALA A 589 -0.27 -21.99 -44.35
C ALA A 589 0.96 -22.67 -44.99
N SER A 590 1.42 -23.80 -44.46
CA SER A 590 2.53 -24.57 -45.04
C SER A 590 2.14 -25.48 -46.20
N GLY A 591 0.86 -25.45 -46.63
CA GLY A 591 0.34 -26.29 -47.71
C GLY A 591 -0.06 -27.70 -47.27
N ALA A 592 0.03 -28.04 -45.98
CA ALA A 592 -0.34 -29.34 -45.42
C ALA A 592 -1.85 -29.44 -45.13
N ALA A 593 -2.69 -29.25 -46.15
CA ALA A 593 -4.15 -29.12 -46.00
C ALA A 593 -4.83 -30.32 -45.33
N ASP A 594 -4.39 -31.55 -45.60
CA ASP A 594 -4.94 -32.76 -44.98
C ASP A 594 -4.63 -32.85 -43.48
N GLN A 595 -3.39 -32.51 -43.09
CA GLN A 595 -2.99 -32.46 -41.68
C GLN A 595 -3.75 -31.35 -40.94
N ALA A 596 -3.97 -30.20 -41.59
CA ALA A 596 -4.78 -29.12 -41.03
C ALA A 596 -6.24 -29.58 -40.80
N ARG A 597 -6.86 -30.27 -41.76
CA ARG A 597 -8.21 -30.85 -41.59
C ARG A 597 -8.26 -31.87 -40.45
N GLN A 598 -7.26 -32.74 -40.34
CA GLN A 598 -7.17 -33.70 -39.24
C GLN A 598 -7.05 -33.00 -37.89
N ALA A 599 -6.20 -31.97 -37.79
CA ALA A 599 -6.05 -31.18 -36.57
C ALA A 599 -7.35 -30.44 -36.20
N LEU A 600 -8.10 -29.92 -37.18
CA LEU A 600 -9.42 -29.30 -36.95
C LEU A 600 -10.47 -30.33 -36.48
N THR A 601 -10.38 -31.58 -36.91
CA THR A 601 -11.32 -32.62 -36.48
C THR A 601 -11.18 -32.92 -34.99
N THR A 602 -9.96 -32.87 -34.47
CA THR A 602 -9.65 -33.19 -33.06
C THR A 602 -9.43 -31.96 -32.18
N VAL A 603 -9.57 -30.74 -32.74
CA VAL A 603 -9.30 -29.51 -31.99
C VAL A 603 -10.26 -29.35 -30.82
N PRO A 604 -9.75 -29.09 -29.59
CA PRO A 604 -10.63 -28.81 -28.47
C PRO A 604 -11.34 -27.46 -28.68
N ARG A 605 -12.47 -27.27 -27.98
CA ARG A 605 -13.09 -25.94 -27.90
C ARG A 605 -12.07 -24.95 -27.32
N PRO A 606 -11.96 -23.73 -27.86
CA PRO A 606 -11.24 -22.66 -27.18
C PRO A 606 -11.66 -22.51 -25.71
N PRO A 607 -10.72 -22.20 -24.80
CA PRO A 607 -11.00 -22.06 -23.38
C PRO A 607 -12.03 -20.96 -23.09
N HIS A 608 -12.70 -21.06 -21.94
CA HIS A 608 -13.60 -20.02 -21.41
C HIS A 608 -12.78 -18.90 -20.75
N ASP A 609 -12.11 -18.09 -21.57
CA ASP A 609 -11.18 -17.07 -21.09
C ASP A 609 -11.17 -15.82 -21.99
N LEU A 610 -10.34 -14.84 -21.61
CA LEU A 610 -10.16 -13.56 -22.30
C LEU A 610 -9.72 -13.66 -23.77
N LEU A 611 -9.21 -14.81 -24.23
CA LEU A 611 -8.71 -15.02 -25.59
C LEU A 611 -9.66 -15.88 -26.43
N GLN A 612 -10.83 -16.26 -25.90
CA GLN A 612 -11.79 -17.11 -26.58
C GLN A 612 -12.20 -16.58 -27.96
N GLU A 613 -12.55 -15.30 -28.09
CA GLU A 613 -12.95 -14.73 -29.39
C GLU A 613 -11.79 -14.79 -30.40
N ALA A 614 -10.56 -14.45 -29.97
CA ALA A 614 -9.38 -14.47 -30.82
C ALA A 614 -9.08 -15.89 -31.35
N LEU A 615 -9.14 -16.89 -30.46
CA LEU A 615 -8.90 -18.29 -30.83
C LEU A 615 -9.99 -18.84 -31.74
N TRP A 616 -11.26 -18.47 -31.53
CA TRP A 616 -12.33 -18.80 -32.47
C TRP A 616 -12.12 -18.18 -33.86
N CYS A 617 -11.60 -16.95 -33.93
CA CYS A 617 -11.25 -16.32 -35.20
C CYS A 617 -10.13 -17.07 -35.92
N VAL A 618 -9.10 -17.53 -35.19
CA VAL A 618 -8.03 -18.37 -35.75
C VAL A 618 -8.58 -19.68 -36.32
N LEU A 619 -9.45 -20.37 -35.57
CA LEU A 619 -10.09 -21.60 -36.05
C LEU A 619 -10.98 -21.36 -37.26
N ALA A 620 -11.73 -20.25 -37.29
CA ALA A 620 -12.56 -19.89 -38.44
C ALA A 620 -11.70 -19.67 -39.70
N ARG A 621 -10.57 -18.94 -39.58
CA ARG A 621 -9.63 -18.71 -40.68
C ARG A 621 -9.02 -20.02 -41.18
N ALA A 622 -8.55 -20.87 -40.28
CA ALA A 622 -7.99 -22.17 -40.62
C ALA A 622 -9.03 -23.05 -41.32
N ALA A 623 -10.23 -23.18 -40.75
CA ALA A 623 -11.30 -24.01 -41.30
C ALA A 623 -11.78 -23.51 -42.67
N ALA A 624 -11.91 -22.20 -42.86
CA ALA A 624 -12.23 -21.60 -44.14
C ALA A 624 -11.18 -21.93 -45.21
N SER A 625 -9.89 -21.84 -44.88
CA SER A 625 -8.80 -22.05 -45.83
C SER A 625 -8.69 -23.49 -46.37
N VAL A 626 -9.16 -24.49 -45.62
CA VAL A 626 -9.11 -25.91 -46.02
C VAL A 626 -10.48 -26.54 -46.23
N GLY A 627 -11.55 -25.74 -46.22
CA GLY A 627 -12.92 -26.17 -46.45
C GLY A 627 -13.55 -27.02 -45.34
N HIS A 628 -13.10 -26.89 -44.09
CA HIS A 628 -13.57 -27.69 -42.96
C HIS A 628 -14.86 -27.13 -42.33
N LEU A 629 -15.99 -27.33 -43.01
CA LEU A 629 -17.29 -26.74 -42.65
C LEU A 629 -17.78 -26.96 -41.20
N PRO A 630 -17.60 -28.14 -40.56
CA PRO A 630 -18.10 -28.35 -39.19
C PRO A 630 -17.52 -27.35 -38.17
N VAL A 631 -16.20 -27.14 -38.18
CA VAL A 631 -15.53 -26.17 -37.30
C VAL A 631 -15.85 -24.74 -37.72
N LEU A 632 -15.94 -24.45 -39.02
CA LEU A 632 -16.31 -23.11 -39.50
C LEU A 632 -17.69 -22.68 -39.00
N ARG A 633 -18.71 -23.55 -39.12
CA ARG A 633 -20.06 -23.28 -38.60
C ARG A 633 -20.08 -23.09 -37.09
N ARG A 634 -19.33 -23.91 -36.36
CA ARG A 634 -19.21 -23.80 -34.90
C ARG A 634 -18.56 -22.48 -34.49
N ALA A 635 -17.42 -22.14 -35.10
CA ALA A 635 -16.72 -20.89 -34.83
C ALA A 635 -17.59 -19.67 -35.12
N ARG A 636 -18.30 -19.68 -36.26
CA ARG A 636 -19.28 -18.64 -36.61
C ARG A 636 -20.39 -18.53 -35.57
N ALA A 637 -20.98 -19.65 -35.16
CA ALA A 637 -22.08 -19.65 -34.18
C ALA A 637 -21.64 -19.07 -32.82
N GLU A 638 -20.44 -19.43 -32.35
CA GLU A 638 -19.87 -18.90 -31.11
C GLU A 638 -19.55 -17.40 -31.23
N LEU A 639 -18.95 -16.97 -32.35
CA LEU A 639 -18.60 -15.57 -32.60
C LEU A 639 -19.82 -14.67 -32.83
N ALA A 640 -20.98 -15.22 -33.24
CA ALA A 640 -22.18 -14.43 -33.51
C ALA A 640 -22.65 -13.64 -32.29
N CYS A 641 -22.45 -14.18 -31.08
CA CYS A 641 -22.76 -13.50 -29.82
C CYS A 641 -21.89 -12.27 -29.57
N ALA A 642 -20.69 -12.22 -30.17
CA ALA A 642 -19.72 -11.14 -30.04
C ALA A 642 -19.67 -10.21 -31.25
N ARG A 643 -20.72 -10.17 -32.09
CA ARG A 643 -20.74 -9.43 -33.37
C ARG A 643 -20.25 -7.99 -33.24
N ASP A 644 -20.64 -7.31 -32.17
CA ASP A 644 -20.37 -5.90 -31.91
C ASP A 644 -19.09 -5.67 -31.08
N GLU A 645 -18.29 -6.72 -30.87
CA GLU A 645 -17.03 -6.66 -30.11
C GLU A 645 -15.80 -6.80 -31.04
N PHE A 646 -14.63 -6.50 -30.48
CA PHE A 646 -13.33 -6.65 -31.10
C PHE A 646 -12.66 -7.94 -30.63
N ALA A 647 -12.36 -8.84 -31.57
CA ALA A 647 -11.85 -10.17 -31.29
C ALA A 647 -10.48 -10.11 -30.59
N GLY A 648 -10.42 -10.59 -29.36
CA GLY A 648 -9.21 -10.58 -28.53
C GLY A 648 -8.98 -9.27 -27.77
N ALA A 649 -9.55 -8.14 -28.19
CA ALA A 649 -9.33 -6.85 -27.53
C ALA A 649 -9.83 -6.86 -26.08
N GLY A 650 -10.84 -7.70 -25.81
CA GLY A 650 -11.32 -8.03 -24.47
C GLY A 650 -10.26 -8.56 -23.50
N SER A 651 -9.09 -9.00 -23.98
CA SER A 651 -7.95 -9.39 -23.15
C SER A 651 -7.09 -8.22 -22.65
N GLY A 652 -7.17 -7.08 -23.35
CA GLY A 652 -6.23 -5.97 -23.20
C GLY A 652 -4.84 -6.24 -23.81
N LEU A 653 -4.61 -7.38 -24.48
CA LEU A 653 -3.29 -7.79 -24.97
C LEU A 653 -3.15 -7.65 -26.48
N VAL A 654 -4.04 -8.29 -27.24
CA VAL A 654 -4.00 -8.32 -28.71
C VAL A 654 -5.38 -8.03 -29.27
N SER A 655 -5.46 -7.60 -30.53
CA SER A 655 -6.74 -7.45 -31.20
C SER A 655 -6.67 -7.84 -32.67
N PHE A 656 -7.55 -8.75 -33.05
CA PHE A 656 -7.74 -9.19 -34.43
C PHE A 656 -8.79 -8.35 -35.18
N GLY A 657 -9.22 -7.23 -34.58
CA GLY A 657 -10.19 -6.31 -35.14
C GLY A 657 -11.64 -6.73 -34.89
N PRO A 658 -12.61 -6.08 -35.55
CA PRO A 658 -14.03 -6.33 -35.33
C PRO A 658 -14.43 -7.77 -35.64
N VAL A 659 -15.17 -8.42 -34.73
CA VAL A 659 -15.71 -9.78 -34.93
C VAL A 659 -16.61 -9.83 -36.17
N ALA A 660 -17.39 -8.77 -36.42
CA ALA A 660 -18.21 -8.64 -37.62
C ALA A 660 -17.44 -8.88 -38.94
N ARG A 661 -16.15 -8.51 -39.00
CA ARG A 661 -15.31 -8.78 -40.18
C ARG A 661 -15.04 -10.27 -40.34
N GLN A 662 -14.78 -10.97 -39.24
CA GLN A 662 -14.50 -12.41 -39.25
C GLN A 662 -15.76 -13.22 -39.55
N LEU A 663 -16.92 -12.77 -39.06
CA LEU A 663 -18.23 -13.35 -39.41
C LEU A 663 -18.51 -13.24 -40.91
N ARG A 664 -18.33 -12.06 -41.52
CA ARG A 664 -18.51 -11.88 -42.98
C ARG A 664 -17.59 -12.81 -43.81
N ALA A 665 -16.35 -12.98 -43.37
CA ALA A 665 -15.42 -13.91 -44.03
C ALA A 665 -15.89 -15.37 -43.93
N ALA A 666 -16.42 -15.78 -42.78
CA ALA A 666 -16.98 -17.11 -42.59
C ALA A 666 -18.28 -17.33 -43.41
N ASP A 667 -19.18 -16.34 -43.42
CA ASP A 667 -20.44 -16.33 -44.17
C ASP A 667 -20.19 -16.53 -45.67
N THR A 668 -19.19 -15.84 -46.21
CA THR A 668 -18.79 -15.94 -47.63
C THR A 668 -18.44 -17.37 -48.03
N VAL A 669 -17.74 -18.11 -47.16
CA VAL A 669 -17.33 -19.50 -47.43
C VAL A 669 -18.48 -20.48 -47.20
N LEU A 670 -19.40 -20.17 -46.28
CA LEU A 670 -20.58 -21.01 -46.01
C LEU A 670 -21.69 -20.84 -47.07
N GLY A 671 -21.62 -19.79 -47.88
CA GLY A 671 -22.67 -19.44 -48.84
C GLY A 671 -23.88 -18.75 -48.19
N ASP A 672 -23.76 -18.34 -46.91
CA ASP A 672 -24.79 -17.66 -46.13
C ASP A 672 -24.66 -16.14 -46.30
N ALA A 673 -24.91 -15.62 -47.50
CA ALA A 673 -25.09 -14.17 -47.66
C ALA A 673 -26.45 -13.76 -47.08
N GLY A 674 -26.46 -13.22 -45.85
CA GLY A 674 -27.60 -12.46 -45.32
C GLY A 674 -27.90 -11.23 -46.19
N PRO A 675 -29.13 -10.68 -46.18
CA PRO A 675 -29.58 -9.72 -47.17
C PRO A 675 -28.72 -8.46 -47.15
N SER A 676 -28.32 -8.02 -48.34
CA SER A 676 -27.57 -6.80 -48.62
C SER A 676 -28.32 -5.56 -48.12
N ASP A 677 -27.66 -4.75 -47.28
CA ASP A 677 -28.05 -3.36 -46.97
C ASP A 677 -27.90 -2.45 -48.20
N THR A 678 -28.68 -2.73 -49.24
CA THR A 678 -28.80 -1.90 -50.43
C THR A 678 -30.27 -1.67 -50.73
N GLU A 679 -30.96 -0.93 -49.86
CA GLU A 679 -32.22 -0.25 -50.19
C GLU A 679 -32.44 0.96 -49.27
N SER A 680 -31.59 1.99 -49.43
CA SER A 680 -31.80 3.32 -48.84
C SER A 680 -31.12 4.41 -49.68
N ALA A 681 -31.23 4.33 -51.00
CA ALA A 681 -30.89 5.44 -51.89
C ALA A 681 -31.67 5.30 -53.21
N GLY A 682 -32.85 5.91 -53.28
CA GLY A 682 -33.56 6.06 -54.56
C GLY A 682 -35.07 6.23 -54.40
N GLY A 683 -35.52 7.45 -54.09
CA GLY A 683 -36.96 7.73 -54.07
C GLY A 683 -37.35 9.11 -53.59
N THR A 684 -36.84 10.18 -54.21
CA THR A 684 -37.54 11.46 -54.31
C THR A 684 -37.14 12.15 -55.62
N ALA A 685 -38.07 12.08 -56.58
CA ALA A 685 -38.26 13.07 -57.63
C ALA A 685 -39.72 13.51 -57.54
#